data_AF-A0A955BBQ4-F1
#
_entry.id   AF-A0A955BBQ4-F1
#
_cell.length_a   1.000
_cell.length_b   1.000
_cell.length_c   1.000
_cell.angle_alpha   90.00
_cell.angle_beta   90.00
_cell.angle_gamma   90.00
#
_symmetry.space_group_name_H-M   'P 1'
#
loop_
_entity.id
_entity.type
_entity.pdbx_description
1 polymer ?
#
loop_
_entity_poly.entity_id
_entity_poly.type
_entity_poly.pdbx_seq_one_letter_code
_entity_poly.pdbx_strand_id
1 'polypeptide(L)'
;TATAPAANANTSPIPIEVSCQGPFKFDFRQQVASLSERVHAVRLNRDGPSDELNCELLAIHFRRDRTANSPELKIAKFAAQGNPVNLRAPSVESSAQAESCEFDFATRRIRLDDSKQIKLVHKSYVFQSPSLEYEVPEDPKRLGRLWAAGPGEMNAEMPDKQRPQPLKATWRRELRVEPADGRHVLSLSGAYVDRNGKPLSQPPAANDQTAGLRPATVEAPGIGWFAAGQLFVWLNERVVARANNASPTSKTQYTLEPDHILAVERVEFDSGKLAGGTQRLEAWVREGARPARMAAVDPFGPSRPATGPRDWLTDSGRGGEQKFDVRGEVVNMYLGRDADELWAEEVDITGRVNVTQIGGTQPEQRPLQINGEELKLRGLAENAVQAIVVGQPASISAQGLELMGAAVQMDQAQNLAWINGGGQITLAAEVLAANSFNRSPAGPTSTPTPLENMPPATLRWTGEMVFDGATLRCEQFVQVDGTHQLKDGTIAQMSMIGDVAEATLVRPIDFRNPDVRGRSDLLTVSISGQNKLVQMVNRTFDTAGNQQSFEQLHSRRLTLNKQSGEFDAAGPGWVSTIRYLSDPLQKRSAGAAPVAASPYLQSKLTYLRVDYQRAIIGNYFQRQVEFLDGVVALSGPVRGWDDVVQADRLERLRDDEKRLTCDRLTVAEMNDGHNRWMELSAAGNAHADGRTRMGYFTAASHRMSYTQAKDLLVLESNGRDDAKLTRQLAVGSPESTVTARKIEFRPKTNELNMDGIGSINLSDLPKFPRR
;
A
#
# COMPACT_ATOMS: atom_id res chain seq x y z
N THR A 1 58.15 -22.68 49.32
CA THR A 1 57.45 -23.29 50.47
C THR A 1 56.41 -22.30 50.99
N ALA A 2 55.17 -22.47 50.57
CA ALA A 2 54.00 -21.87 51.20
C ALA A 2 52.79 -22.74 50.82
N THR A 3 52.24 -23.36 51.85
CA THR A 3 51.18 -24.37 51.91
C THR A 3 49.86 -23.88 51.33
N ALA A 4 49.29 -24.65 50.39
CA ALA A 4 47.91 -24.54 49.95
C ALA A 4 46.96 -24.95 51.10
N PRO A 5 45.82 -24.26 51.28
CA PRO A 5 44.83 -24.68 52.26
C PRO A 5 44.15 -25.97 51.80
N ALA A 6 44.05 -26.93 52.71
CA ALA A 6 43.39 -28.20 52.55
C ALA A 6 41.91 -28.00 52.18
N ALA A 7 41.52 -28.45 50.99
CA ALA A 7 40.11 -28.64 50.66
C ALA A 7 39.61 -29.84 51.46
N ASN A 8 38.61 -29.59 52.30
CA ASN A 8 37.96 -30.57 53.16
C ASN A 8 37.52 -31.82 52.38
N ALA A 9 38.24 -32.92 52.61
CA ALA A 9 37.76 -34.26 52.39
C ALA A 9 36.85 -34.64 53.56
N ASN A 10 35.52 -34.67 53.33
CA ASN A 10 34.57 -35.59 53.95
C ASN A 10 33.13 -35.21 53.53
N THR A 11 32.71 -35.68 52.36
CA THR A 11 31.28 -35.87 52.09
C THR A 11 31.08 -37.37 51.95
N SER A 12 30.73 -38.04 53.05
CA SER A 12 30.26 -39.41 52.99
C SER A 12 29.10 -39.47 51.99
N PRO A 13 29.06 -40.44 51.06
CA PRO A 13 27.97 -40.55 50.09
C PRO A 13 26.64 -40.59 50.85
N ILE A 14 25.70 -39.75 50.45
CA ILE A 14 24.35 -39.74 51.04
C ILE A 14 23.72 -41.09 50.74
N PRO A 15 23.37 -41.89 51.76
CA PRO A 15 22.79 -43.21 51.53
C PRO A 15 21.39 -43.06 50.91
N ILE A 16 21.07 -44.01 50.04
CA ILE A 16 19.71 -44.21 49.52
C ILE A 16 19.09 -45.33 50.35
N GLU A 17 18.00 -45.04 51.04
CA GLU A 17 17.21 -46.03 51.76
C GLU A 17 16.12 -46.57 50.83
N VAL A 18 15.95 -47.88 50.75
CA VAL A 18 14.91 -48.52 49.92
C VAL A 18 14.13 -49.51 50.76
N SER A 19 12.81 -49.37 50.76
CA SER A 19 11.86 -50.26 51.44
C SER A 19 10.86 -50.83 50.43
N CYS A 20 10.38 -52.05 50.65
CA CYS A 20 9.35 -52.70 49.83
C CYS A 20 8.48 -53.63 50.69
N GLN A 21 7.27 -53.93 50.22
CA GLN A 21 6.36 -54.86 50.90
C GLN A 21 6.49 -56.30 50.38
N GLY A 22 7.02 -56.47 49.18
CA GLY A 22 7.24 -57.77 48.54
C GLY A 22 8.68 -58.25 48.64
N PRO A 23 9.07 -59.28 47.86
CA PRO A 23 10.39 -59.89 47.93
C PRO A 23 11.52 -58.98 47.42
N PHE A 24 12.63 -59.01 48.14
CA PHE A 24 13.94 -58.61 47.65
C PHE A 24 14.65 -59.82 47.02
N LYS A 25 15.12 -59.69 45.78
CA LYS A 25 15.90 -60.73 45.07
C LYS A 25 17.19 -60.13 44.55
N PHE A 26 18.30 -60.86 44.69
CA PHE A 26 19.57 -60.51 44.07
C PHE A 26 20.04 -61.63 43.14
N ASP A 27 20.14 -61.34 41.84
CA ASP A 27 20.73 -62.25 40.85
C ASP A 27 22.24 -61.99 40.76
N PHE A 28 23.04 -62.89 41.33
CA PHE A 28 24.51 -62.78 41.30
C PHE A 28 25.14 -63.03 39.93
N ARG A 29 24.44 -63.65 38.98
CA ARG A 29 24.94 -63.82 37.61
C ARG A 29 24.72 -62.56 36.80
N GLN A 30 23.52 -62.00 36.89
CA GLN A 30 23.15 -60.77 36.17
C GLN A 30 23.58 -59.49 36.91
N GLN A 31 23.95 -59.60 38.19
CA GLN A 31 24.29 -58.47 39.07
C GLN A 31 23.13 -57.47 39.19
N VAL A 32 21.93 -57.98 39.44
CA VAL A 32 20.70 -57.17 39.55
C VAL A 32 20.03 -57.41 40.91
N ALA A 33 19.74 -56.34 41.63
CA ALA A 33 18.83 -56.36 42.78
C ALA A 33 17.43 -55.94 42.33
N SER A 34 16.41 -56.72 42.68
CA SER A 34 15.01 -56.44 42.35
C SER A 34 14.19 -56.38 43.63
N LEU A 35 13.44 -55.29 43.80
CA LEU A 35 12.47 -55.07 44.89
C LEU A 35 11.09 -54.93 44.27
N SER A 36 10.08 -55.59 44.83
CA SER A 36 8.71 -55.54 44.30
C SER A 36 7.68 -55.23 45.38
N GLU A 37 6.49 -54.79 44.94
CA GLU A 37 5.32 -54.41 45.72
C GLU A 37 5.56 -53.18 46.62
N ARG A 38 4.94 -52.05 46.25
CA ARG A 38 5.00 -50.77 46.99
C ARG A 38 6.43 -50.41 47.41
N VAL A 39 7.32 -50.32 46.43
CA VAL A 39 8.71 -49.92 46.66
C VAL A 39 8.78 -48.42 46.89
N HIS A 40 9.46 -48.01 47.95
CA HIS A 40 9.73 -46.62 48.31
C HIS A 40 11.23 -46.44 48.54
N ALA A 41 11.86 -45.62 47.71
CA ALA A 41 13.27 -45.24 47.83
C ALA A 41 13.41 -43.76 48.20
N VAL A 42 14.28 -43.46 49.15
CA VAL A 42 14.50 -42.10 49.68
C VAL A 42 15.99 -41.79 49.70
N ARG A 43 16.37 -40.63 49.12
CA ARG A 43 17.69 -40.04 49.26
C ARG A 43 17.60 -38.83 50.20
N LEU A 44 18.17 -38.98 51.40
CA LEU A 44 18.10 -37.97 52.46
C LEU A 44 19.02 -36.78 52.18
N ASN A 45 18.46 -35.65 51.80
CA ASN A 45 19.24 -34.42 51.65
C ASN A 45 19.41 -33.75 53.02
N ARG A 46 20.66 -33.56 53.47
CA ARG A 46 20.95 -33.00 54.80
C ARG A 46 20.54 -31.53 54.94
N ASP A 47 20.57 -30.79 53.84
CA ASP A 47 20.36 -29.34 53.80
C ASP A 47 19.05 -28.93 53.09
N GLY A 48 18.11 -29.87 52.89
CA GLY A 48 16.87 -29.61 52.16
C GLY A 48 15.93 -30.81 52.06
N PRO A 49 14.79 -30.68 51.36
CA PRO A 49 13.85 -31.78 51.16
C PRO A 49 14.49 -32.98 50.45
N SER A 50 14.18 -34.19 50.93
CA SER A 50 14.65 -35.46 50.38
C SER A 50 14.09 -35.74 48.99
N ASP A 51 14.84 -36.50 48.20
CA ASP A 51 14.33 -37.04 46.93
C ASP A 51 13.70 -38.41 47.18
N GLU A 52 12.58 -38.69 46.52
CA GLU A 52 11.74 -39.86 46.75
C GLU A 52 11.35 -40.51 45.43
N LEU A 53 11.34 -41.84 45.39
CA LEU A 53 10.87 -42.66 44.27
C LEU A 53 9.89 -43.72 44.78
N ASN A 54 8.69 -43.72 44.24
CA ASN A 54 7.64 -44.70 44.53
C ASN A 54 7.31 -45.51 43.28
N CYS A 55 7.32 -46.84 43.37
CA CYS A 55 7.03 -47.72 42.24
C CYS A 55 6.54 -49.11 42.68
N GLU A 56 6.13 -49.95 41.73
CA GLU A 56 5.73 -51.34 41.98
C GLU A 56 6.92 -52.30 41.90
N LEU A 57 7.88 -52.03 41.02
CA LEU A 57 9.10 -52.81 40.82
C LEU A 57 10.28 -51.85 40.67
N LEU A 58 11.36 -52.10 41.42
CA LEU A 58 12.65 -51.41 41.26
C LEU A 58 13.73 -52.44 40.99
N ALA A 59 14.39 -52.34 39.84
CA ALA A 59 15.56 -53.10 39.47
C ALA A 59 16.80 -52.21 39.49
N ILE A 60 17.81 -52.59 40.27
CA ILE A 60 19.10 -51.90 40.38
C ILE A 60 20.17 -52.81 39.78
N HIS A 61 20.78 -52.36 38.68
CA HIS A 61 21.84 -53.06 37.98
C HIS A 61 23.19 -52.58 38.51
N PHE A 62 24.07 -53.53 38.83
CA PHE A 62 25.41 -53.26 39.34
C PHE A 62 26.48 -53.63 38.33
N ARG A 63 27.59 -52.89 38.37
CA ARG A 63 28.84 -53.21 37.70
C ARG A 63 29.93 -53.45 38.74
N ARG A 64 30.78 -54.44 38.50
CA ARG A 64 31.95 -54.69 39.36
C ARG A 64 33.06 -53.70 39.01
N ASP A 65 33.57 -53.00 40.01
CA ASP A 65 34.82 -52.27 39.86
C ASP A 65 36.00 -53.24 39.99
N ARG A 66 36.71 -53.47 38.88
CA ARG A 66 37.88 -54.37 38.85
C ARG A 66 39.18 -53.69 39.31
N THR A 67 39.14 -52.40 39.63
CA THR A 67 40.33 -51.62 40.00
C THR A 67 40.53 -51.45 41.52
N ALA A 68 39.56 -51.86 42.33
CA ALA A 68 39.63 -51.82 43.78
C ALA A 68 40.14 -53.15 44.37
N ASN A 69 40.93 -53.09 45.45
CA ASN A 69 41.43 -54.26 46.22
C ASN A 69 40.31 -55.07 46.93
N SER A 70 39.04 -54.71 46.70
CA SER A 70 37.85 -55.48 47.08
C SER A 70 36.79 -55.28 45.99
N PRO A 71 36.00 -56.32 45.63
CA PRO A 71 35.02 -56.23 44.56
C PRO A 71 33.84 -55.34 44.96
N GLU A 72 33.99 -54.02 44.79
CA GLU A 72 32.93 -53.05 45.05
C GLU A 72 31.92 -53.08 43.90
N LEU A 73 30.64 -53.18 44.25
CA LEU A 73 29.53 -53.07 43.32
C LEU A 73 29.11 -51.61 43.19
N LYS A 74 29.33 -51.03 42.02
CA LYS A 74 28.83 -49.69 41.68
C LYS A 74 27.51 -49.80 40.96
N ILE A 75 26.56 -48.93 41.27
CA ILE A 75 25.30 -48.87 40.53
C ILE A 75 25.63 -48.44 39.09
N ALA A 76 25.19 -49.23 38.12
CA ALA A 76 25.30 -48.95 36.70
C ALA A 76 24.04 -48.26 36.19
N LYS A 77 22.87 -48.75 36.60
CA LYS A 77 21.56 -48.26 36.17
C LYS A 77 20.49 -48.64 37.20
N PHE A 78 19.43 -47.85 37.29
CA PHE A 78 18.17 -48.32 37.90
C PHE A 78 17.03 -48.24 36.90
N ALA A 79 16.05 -49.14 37.05
CA ALA A 79 14.81 -49.16 36.30
C ALA A 79 13.65 -49.38 37.27
N ALA A 80 12.73 -48.43 37.29
CA ALA A 80 11.51 -48.45 38.10
C ALA A 80 10.31 -48.64 37.17
N GLN A 81 9.36 -49.48 37.58
CA GLN A 81 8.11 -49.74 36.87
C GLN A 81 6.92 -49.71 37.83
N GLY A 82 5.77 -49.24 37.36
CA GLY A 82 4.52 -49.23 38.12
C GLY A 82 3.46 -48.35 37.48
N ASN A 83 2.22 -48.42 37.95
CA ASN A 83 1.11 -47.65 37.40
C ASN A 83 0.54 -46.66 38.43
N PRO A 84 1.21 -45.52 38.74
CA PRO A 84 2.43 -44.99 38.12
C PRO A 84 3.69 -45.11 39.00
N VAL A 85 4.87 -44.99 38.37
CA VAL A 85 6.11 -44.57 39.04
C VAL A 85 6.04 -43.08 39.34
N ASN A 86 6.30 -42.69 40.58
CA ASN A 86 6.37 -41.28 41.01
C ASN A 86 7.77 -40.96 41.54
N LEU A 87 8.50 -40.13 40.81
CA LEU A 87 9.79 -39.58 41.21
C LEU A 87 9.59 -38.12 41.64
N ARG A 88 9.96 -37.79 42.86
CA ARG A 88 9.99 -36.42 43.37
C ARG A 88 11.44 -36.11 43.75
N ALA A 89 12.07 -35.18 43.04
CA ALA A 89 13.47 -34.81 43.26
C ALA A 89 13.61 -33.29 43.54
N PRO A 90 13.20 -32.82 44.74
CA PRO A 90 13.29 -31.41 45.11
C PRO A 90 14.71 -30.85 45.07
N SER A 91 15.74 -31.69 45.26
CA SER A 91 17.16 -31.28 45.19
C SER A 91 17.58 -30.69 43.84
N VAL A 92 16.83 -31.00 42.79
CA VAL A 92 17.05 -30.53 41.42
C VAL A 92 15.80 -29.86 40.85
N GLU A 93 14.84 -29.51 41.71
CA GLU A 93 13.57 -28.84 41.34
C GLU A 93 12.77 -29.61 40.28
N SER A 94 12.75 -30.94 40.37
CA SER A 94 12.08 -31.80 39.39
C SER A 94 11.11 -32.81 40.01
N SER A 95 10.08 -33.19 39.25
CA SER A 95 9.24 -34.36 39.54
C SER A 95 8.81 -35.04 38.25
N ALA A 96 8.72 -36.37 38.25
CA ALA A 96 8.29 -37.15 37.11
C ALA A 96 7.23 -38.19 37.50
N GLN A 97 6.26 -38.40 36.63
CA GLN A 97 5.24 -39.44 36.71
C GLN A 97 5.21 -40.19 35.37
N ALA A 98 5.36 -41.52 35.40
CA ALA A 98 5.41 -42.38 34.21
C ALA A 98 5.11 -43.85 34.58
N GLU A 99 4.92 -44.72 33.59
CA GLU A 99 4.82 -46.18 33.82
C GLU A 99 6.19 -46.83 34.04
N SER A 100 7.22 -46.27 33.39
CA SER A 100 8.61 -46.71 33.49
C SER A 100 9.54 -45.52 33.63
N CYS A 101 10.49 -45.61 34.56
CA CYS A 101 11.53 -44.61 34.78
C CYS A 101 12.89 -45.30 34.90
N GLU A 102 13.82 -44.92 34.05
CA GLU A 102 15.15 -45.48 33.99
C GLU A 102 16.21 -44.38 34.07
N PHE A 103 17.30 -44.67 34.78
CA PHE A 103 18.50 -43.84 34.76
C PHE A 103 19.74 -44.71 34.61
N ASP A 104 20.50 -44.46 33.54
CA ASP A 104 21.81 -45.05 33.30
C ASP A 104 22.90 -44.08 33.74
N PHE A 105 23.70 -44.47 34.75
CA PHE A 105 24.71 -43.61 35.34
C PHE A 105 25.96 -43.46 34.47
N ALA A 106 26.21 -44.38 33.54
CA ALA A 106 27.38 -44.33 32.66
C ALA A 106 27.15 -43.33 31.52
N THR A 107 25.96 -43.33 30.94
CA THR A 107 25.55 -42.42 29.87
C THR A 107 24.88 -41.15 30.39
N ARG A 108 24.49 -41.13 31.68
CA ARG A 108 23.72 -40.05 32.33
C ARG A 108 22.39 -39.80 31.64
N ARG A 109 21.78 -40.88 31.13
CA ARG A 109 20.53 -40.82 30.39
C ARG A 109 19.37 -41.18 31.29
N ILE A 110 18.39 -40.28 31.36
CA ILE A 110 17.06 -40.51 31.91
C ILE A 110 16.16 -40.98 30.77
N ARG A 111 15.35 -42.01 31.01
CA ARG A 111 14.30 -42.44 30.10
C ARG A 111 12.99 -42.62 30.85
N LEU A 112 11.94 -41.96 30.38
CA LEU A 112 10.59 -42.03 30.90
C LEU A 112 9.67 -42.53 29.79
N ASP A 113 8.88 -43.56 30.07
CA ASP A 113 7.90 -44.10 29.12
C ASP A 113 6.55 -44.28 29.82
N ASP A 114 5.47 -43.94 29.12
CA ASP A 114 4.09 -44.09 29.60
C ASP A 114 3.17 -44.35 28.40
N SER A 115 2.30 -45.37 28.50
CA SER A 115 1.36 -45.73 27.43
C SER A 115 0.40 -44.61 27.05
N LYS A 116 0.17 -43.66 27.96
CA LYS A 116 -0.62 -42.44 27.74
C LYS A 116 0.30 -41.24 27.54
N GLN A 117 0.83 -40.72 28.64
CA GLN A 117 1.66 -39.50 28.69
C GLN A 117 2.45 -39.49 30.00
N ILE A 118 3.77 -39.35 29.90
CA ILE A 118 4.60 -38.96 31.04
C ILE A 118 4.20 -37.55 31.48
N LYS A 119 4.42 -37.23 32.75
CA LYS A 119 4.41 -35.86 33.25
C LYS A 119 5.74 -35.56 33.91
N LEU A 120 6.55 -34.70 33.30
CA LEU A 120 7.80 -34.21 33.86
C LEU A 120 7.65 -32.73 34.18
N VAL A 121 7.94 -32.36 35.41
CA VAL A 121 7.99 -30.97 35.87
C VAL A 121 9.45 -30.67 36.21
N HIS A 122 10.00 -29.59 35.67
CA HIS A 122 11.31 -29.07 36.02
C HIS A 122 11.21 -27.54 36.14
N LYS A 123 11.40 -27.00 37.35
CA LYS A 123 11.15 -25.58 37.65
C LYS A 123 9.73 -25.16 37.22
N SER A 124 9.59 -24.16 36.35
CA SER A 124 8.31 -23.73 35.79
C SER A 124 7.88 -24.50 34.54
N TYR A 125 8.70 -25.41 34.02
CA TYR A 125 8.40 -26.16 32.80
C TYR A 125 7.66 -27.47 33.12
N VAL A 126 6.58 -27.73 32.40
CA VAL A 126 5.80 -28.97 32.45
C VAL A 126 5.80 -29.61 31.08
N PHE A 127 6.33 -30.81 30.97
CA PHE A 127 6.38 -31.62 29.75
C PHE A 127 5.42 -32.80 29.84
N GLN A 128 4.74 -33.07 28.74
CA GLN A 128 3.90 -34.24 28.53
C GLN A 128 4.19 -34.87 27.17
N SER A 129 4.53 -36.16 27.15
CA SER A 129 4.71 -36.96 25.94
C SER A 129 4.63 -38.47 26.24
N PRO A 130 4.41 -39.36 25.26
CA PRO A 130 4.47 -40.81 25.50
C PRO A 130 5.84 -41.32 25.95
N SER A 131 6.91 -40.70 25.44
CA SER A 131 8.29 -41.07 25.76
C SER A 131 9.16 -39.82 25.84
N LEU A 132 10.10 -39.80 26.78
CA LEU A 132 11.09 -38.75 26.96
C LEU A 132 12.44 -39.35 27.35
N GLU A 133 13.47 -39.04 26.58
CA GLU A 133 14.86 -39.33 26.88
C GLU A 133 15.64 -38.02 27.09
N TYR A 134 16.41 -37.94 28.17
CA TYR A 134 17.27 -36.78 28.46
C TYR A 134 18.67 -37.22 28.89
N GLU A 135 19.68 -36.75 28.19
CA GLU A 135 21.08 -36.94 28.53
C GLU A 135 21.60 -35.74 29.31
N VAL A 136 21.88 -35.95 30.60
CA VAL A 136 22.34 -34.88 31.51
C VAL A 136 23.79 -34.51 31.17
N PRO A 137 24.08 -33.21 30.92
CA PRO A 137 25.44 -32.75 30.61
C PRO A 137 26.38 -32.86 31.83
N GLU A 138 27.69 -32.63 31.62
CA GLU A 138 28.69 -32.69 32.72
C GLU A 138 28.48 -31.57 33.73
N ASP A 139 28.21 -30.36 33.22
CA ASP A 139 27.68 -29.27 34.02
C ASP A 139 26.15 -29.32 33.97
N PRO A 140 25.45 -29.78 35.02
CA PRO A 140 23.99 -29.93 35.03
C PRO A 140 23.23 -28.59 34.92
N LYS A 141 23.94 -27.46 34.88
CA LYS A 141 23.36 -26.13 34.60
C LYS A 141 23.24 -25.81 33.12
N ARG A 142 23.93 -26.58 32.26
CA ARG A 142 23.88 -26.45 30.81
C ARG A 142 22.75 -27.30 30.23
N LEU A 143 22.43 -27.07 28.98
CA LEU A 143 21.43 -27.80 28.23
C LEU A 143 22.01 -29.15 27.78
N GLY A 144 21.24 -30.20 28.02
CA GLY A 144 21.56 -31.58 27.64
C GLY A 144 21.06 -31.93 26.25
N ARG A 145 21.05 -33.22 25.95
CA ARG A 145 20.31 -33.75 24.78
C ARG A 145 18.94 -34.19 25.22
N LEU A 146 17.89 -33.68 24.59
CA LEU A 146 16.50 -34.03 24.90
C LEU A 146 15.85 -34.63 23.66
N TRP A 147 15.11 -35.71 23.84
CA TRP A 147 14.23 -36.26 22.82
C TRP A 147 12.90 -36.66 23.45
N ALA A 148 11.82 -36.02 23.03
CA ALA A 148 10.47 -36.42 23.40
C ALA A 148 9.74 -36.93 22.16
N ALA A 149 9.33 -38.19 22.16
CA ALA A 149 8.72 -38.87 21.02
C ALA A 149 7.20 -38.94 21.15
N GLY A 150 6.50 -38.84 20.02
CA GLY A 150 5.04 -38.87 19.94
C GLY A 150 4.39 -37.50 20.21
N PRO A 151 3.05 -37.42 20.15
CA PRO A 151 2.33 -36.18 20.40
C PRO A 151 2.52 -35.72 21.84
N GLY A 152 2.98 -34.49 22.01
CA GLY A 152 3.27 -33.93 23.32
C GLY A 152 3.08 -32.42 23.40
N GLU A 153 3.14 -31.92 24.63
CA GLU A 153 3.08 -30.50 24.93
C GLU A 153 4.06 -30.09 26.03
N MET A 154 4.50 -28.84 25.95
CA MET A 154 5.29 -28.17 26.97
C MET A 154 4.57 -26.88 27.36
N ASN A 155 4.38 -26.68 28.66
CA ASN A 155 3.84 -25.44 29.22
C ASN A 155 4.86 -24.85 30.20
N ALA A 156 5.02 -23.53 30.19
CA ALA A 156 5.87 -22.83 31.14
C ALA A 156 5.33 -21.43 31.46
N GLU A 157 5.71 -20.89 32.61
CA GLU A 157 5.50 -19.48 32.95
C GLU A 157 6.83 -18.73 32.79
N MET A 158 6.84 -17.74 31.90
CA MET A 158 8.01 -16.89 31.64
C MET A 158 7.98 -15.69 32.61
N PRO A 159 9.10 -15.35 33.27
CA PRO A 159 9.19 -14.15 34.10
C PRO A 159 8.99 -12.90 33.23
N ASP A 160 8.13 -11.98 33.68
CA ASP A 160 7.93 -10.67 33.06
C ASP A 160 7.78 -9.60 34.15
N LYS A 161 8.17 -8.36 33.85
CA LYS A 161 8.25 -7.22 34.78
C LYS A 161 6.92 -6.90 35.45
N GLN A 162 5.79 -7.26 34.83
CA GLN A 162 4.45 -6.98 35.35
C GLN A 162 3.73 -8.24 35.86
N ARG A 163 3.64 -9.30 35.04
CA ARG A 163 3.02 -10.58 35.40
C ARG A 163 3.64 -11.72 34.58
N PRO A 164 3.87 -12.90 35.16
CA PRO A 164 4.34 -14.06 34.40
C PRO A 164 3.44 -14.32 33.19
N GLN A 165 4.04 -14.54 32.03
CA GLN A 165 3.30 -14.79 30.79
C GLN A 165 3.43 -16.26 30.37
N PRO A 166 2.36 -16.88 29.86
CA PRO A 166 2.38 -18.29 29.48
C PRO A 166 3.21 -18.51 28.21
N LEU A 167 4.01 -19.58 28.21
CA LEU A 167 4.66 -20.15 27.05
C LEU A 167 4.08 -21.55 26.85
N LYS A 168 3.53 -21.82 25.66
CA LYS A 168 3.00 -23.13 25.30
C LYS A 168 3.61 -23.61 23.98
N ALA A 169 4.07 -24.85 23.94
CA ALA A 169 4.50 -25.51 22.71
C ALA A 169 3.83 -26.87 22.58
N THR A 170 3.42 -27.24 21.37
CA THR A 170 2.89 -28.58 21.06
C THR A 170 3.55 -29.16 19.83
N TRP A 171 3.73 -30.48 19.82
CA TRP A 171 4.28 -31.22 18.69
C TRP A 171 3.48 -32.50 18.47
N ARG A 172 3.64 -33.11 17.30
CA ARG A 172 2.90 -34.33 16.93
C ARG A 172 3.81 -35.54 16.74
N ARG A 173 5.02 -35.32 16.21
CA ARG A 173 5.98 -36.40 15.96
C ARG A 173 7.04 -36.45 17.04
N GLU A 174 7.75 -35.35 17.26
CA GLU A 174 8.80 -35.27 18.27
C GLU A 174 9.19 -33.82 18.59
N LEU A 175 9.82 -33.67 19.75
CA LEU A 175 10.64 -32.54 20.16
C LEU A 175 12.08 -33.04 20.35
N ARG A 176 13.06 -32.29 19.83
CA ARG A 176 14.49 -32.58 20.03
C ARG A 176 15.25 -31.35 20.49
N VAL A 177 16.26 -31.57 21.32
CA VAL A 177 17.30 -30.59 21.64
C VAL A 177 18.64 -31.28 21.50
N GLU A 178 19.47 -30.80 20.56
CA GLU A 178 20.76 -31.41 20.24
C GLU A 178 21.84 -30.33 20.10
N PRO A 179 23.09 -30.59 20.50
CA PRO A 179 24.20 -29.68 20.25
C PRO A 179 24.54 -29.65 18.76
N ALA A 180 24.70 -28.45 18.20
CA ALA A 180 25.16 -28.23 16.82
C ALA A 180 26.04 -26.97 16.74
N ASP A 181 27.25 -27.09 16.22
CA ASP A 181 28.18 -25.97 15.97
C ASP A 181 28.39 -25.02 17.17
N GLY A 182 28.59 -25.59 18.36
CA GLY A 182 28.77 -24.81 19.59
C GLY A 182 27.49 -24.17 20.17
N ARG A 183 26.34 -24.46 19.56
CA ARG A 183 24.99 -24.03 19.96
C ARG A 183 24.13 -25.25 20.27
N HIS A 184 22.87 -25.03 20.64
CA HIS A 184 21.83 -26.06 20.69
C HIS A 184 20.76 -25.79 19.65
N VAL A 185 20.21 -26.84 19.04
CA VAL A 185 19.06 -26.73 18.13
C VAL A 185 17.85 -27.37 18.81
N LEU A 186 16.84 -26.55 19.08
CA LEU A 186 15.51 -27.01 19.46
C LEU A 186 14.69 -27.24 18.20
N SER A 187 14.20 -28.46 18.01
CA SER A 187 13.39 -28.85 16.85
C SER A 187 12.01 -29.34 17.30
N LEU A 188 10.94 -28.77 16.74
CA LEU A 188 9.57 -29.24 16.91
C LEU A 188 9.03 -29.76 15.58
N SER A 189 8.40 -30.93 15.59
CA SER A 189 7.82 -31.55 14.39
C SER A 189 6.33 -31.82 14.52
N GLY A 190 5.58 -31.32 13.55
CA GLY A 190 4.21 -31.71 13.25
C GLY A 190 4.13 -33.14 12.68
N ALA A 191 2.95 -33.51 12.20
CA ALA A 191 2.69 -34.80 11.57
C ALA A 191 1.72 -34.66 10.40
N TYR A 192 2.03 -35.33 9.29
CA TYR A 192 1.08 -35.52 8.21
C TYR A 192 0.03 -36.55 8.61
N VAL A 193 -1.20 -36.34 8.16
CA VAL A 193 -2.35 -37.21 8.42
C VAL A 193 -3.08 -37.53 7.13
N ASP A 194 -3.66 -38.72 7.03
CA ASP A 194 -4.56 -39.07 5.94
C ASP A 194 -5.90 -38.30 6.03
N ARG A 195 -6.79 -38.50 5.06
CA ARG A 195 -8.13 -37.88 5.04
C ARG A 195 -9.00 -38.20 6.26
N ASN A 196 -8.69 -39.29 6.98
CA ASN A 196 -9.40 -39.71 8.19
C ASN A 196 -8.71 -39.19 9.47
N GLY A 197 -7.64 -38.40 9.34
CA GLY A 197 -6.87 -37.85 10.46
C GLY A 197 -5.86 -38.82 11.07
N LYS A 198 -5.57 -39.96 10.44
CA LYS A 198 -4.57 -40.93 10.93
C LYS A 198 -3.15 -40.49 10.55
N PRO A 199 -2.18 -40.50 11.48
CA PRO A 199 -0.79 -40.11 11.18
C PRO A 199 -0.13 -40.97 10.10
N LEU A 200 0.59 -40.32 9.19
CA LEU A 200 1.43 -40.96 8.18
C LEU A 200 2.85 -41.18 8.74
N SER A 201 3.45 -42.31 8.38
CA SER A 201 4.81 -42.68 8.82
C SER A 201 5.92 -41.97 8.03
N GLN A 202 5.61 -41.46 6.84
CA GLN A 202 6.51 -40.71 5.98
C GLN A 202 5.81 -39.46 5.44
N PRO A 203 6.56 -38.38 5.14
CA PRO A 203 6.00 -37.24 4.44
C PRO A 203 5.36 -37.67 3.11
N PRO A 204 4.21 -37.11 2.73
CA PRO A 204 3.63 -37.34 1.42
C PRO A 204 4.59 -36.86 0.32
N ALA A 205 4.45 -37.42 -0.89
CA ALA A 205 5.16 -36.87 -2.05
C ALA A 205 4.76 -35.39 -2.25
N ALA A 206 5.68 -34.56 -2.74
CA ALA A 206 5.48 -33.09 -2.85
C ALA A 206 4.19 -32.66 -3.59
N ASN A 207 3.61 -33.53 -4.41
CA ASN A 207 2.43 -33.25 -5.22
C ASN A 207 1.12 -33.83 -4.64
N ASP A 208 1.18 -34.57 -3.53
CA ASP A 208 0.00 -35.19 -2.92
C ASP A 208 -0.70 -34.21 -1.97
N GLN A 209 -1.76 -33.59 -2.47
CA GLN A 209 -2.59 -32.63 -1.74
C GLN A 209 -3.64 -33.29 -0.84
N THR A 210 -3.68 -34.63 -0.76
CA THR A 210 -4.74 -35.35 -0.02
C THR A 210 -4.41 -35.56 1.45
N ALA A 211 -3.14 -35.41 1.84
CA ALA A 211 -2.69 -35.47 3.21
C ALA A 211 -2.86 -34.13 3.92
N GLY A 212 -3.47 -34.13 5.11
CA GLY A 212 -3.49 -32.98 6.00
C GLY A 212 -2.16 -32.85 6.74
N LEU A 213 -1.79 -31.63 7.16
CA LEU A 213 -0.67 -31.40 8.06
C LEU A 213 -1.22 -30.91 9.41
N ARG A 214 -0.84 -31.59 10.50
CA ARG A 214 -1.03 -31.10 11.86
C ARG A 214 0.29 -30.49 12.33
N PRO A 215 0.44 -29.17 12.30
CA PRO A 215 1.71 -28.52 12.59
C PRO A 215 2.08 -28.64 14.08
N ALA A 216 3.36 -28.41 14.37
CA ALA A 216 3.78 -28.01 15.70
C ALA A 216 3.33 -26.56 15.93
N THR A 217 2.96 -26.22 17.16
CA THR A 217 2.51 -24.88 17.52
C THR A 217 3.31 -24.32 18.68
N VAL A 218 3.57 -23.02 18.65
CA VAL A 218 4.15 -22.27 19.75
C VAL A 218 3.28 -21.05 20.00
N GLU A 219 2.93 -20.82 21.26
CA GLU A 219 2.28 -19.60 21.73
C GLU A 219 3.20 -18.98 22.78
N ALA A 220 3.68 -17.78 22.49
CA ALA A 220 4.67 -17.11 23.33
C ALA A 220 4.43 -15.59 23.41
N PRO A 221 4.85 -14.95 24.52
CA PRO A 221 4.89 -13.49 24.65
C PRO A 221 5.61 -12.82 23.49
N GLY A 222 5.06 -11.71 22.99
CA GLY A 222 5.61 -10.95 21.85
C GLY A 222 5.33 -11.60 20.49
N ILE A 223 5.61 -12.90 20.35
CA ILE A 223 5.47 -13.63 19.08
C ILE A 223 4.00 -13.94 18.75
N GLY A 224 3.16 -14.14 19.77
CA GLY A 224 1.78 -14.58 19.60
C GLY A 224 1.69 -16.07 19.28
N TRP A 225 0.73 -16.46 18.45
CA TRP A 225 0.54 -17.82 17.98
C TRP A 225 1.36 -18.08 16.70
N PHE A 226 2.05 -19.21 16.67
CA PHE A 226 2.91 -19.61 15.58
C PHE A 226 2.74 -21.11 15.31
N ALA A 227 2.70 -21.51 14.04
CA ALA A 227 2.59 -22.90 13.65
C ALA A 227 3.46 -23.21 12.43
N ALA A 228 4.07 -24.39 12.40
CA ALA A 228 4.84 -24.90 11.27
C ALA A 228 4.87 -26.43 11.26
N GLY A 229 5.01 -27.04 10.09
CA GLY A 229 5.26 -28.48 9.99
C GLY A 229 6.59 -28.87 10.64
N GLN A 230 7.62 -28.05 10.47
CA GLN A 230 8.88 -28.17 11.21
C GLN A 230 9.37 -26.79 11.66
N LEU A 231 9.79 -26.70 12.91
CA LEU A 231 10.39 -25.50 13.51
C LEU A 231 11.75 -25.87 14.09
N PHE A 232 12.77 -25.10 13.74
CA PHE A 232 14.13 -25.20 14.24
C PHE A 232 14.52 -23.86 14.87
N VAL A 233 15.05 -23.90 16.10
CA VAL A 233 15.53 -22.72 16.82
C VAL A 233 16.94 -23.00 17.31
N TRP A 234 17.91 -22.23 16.83
CA TRP A 234 19.29 -22.28 17.31
C TRP A 234 19.40 -21.38 18.53
N LEU A 235 19.91 -21.95 19.63
CA LEU A 235 20.01 -21.35 20.94
C LEU A 235 21.47 -21.24 21.37
N ASN A 236 21.88 -20.03 21.74
CA ASN A 236 23.15 -19.74 22.37
C ASN A 236 23.01 -19.86 23.90
N GLU A 237 23.95 -20.56 24.55
CA GLU A 237 24.08 -20.55 26.01
C GLU A 237 25.03 -19.42 26.43
N ARG A 238 24.53 -18.40 27.13
CA ARG A 238 25.37 -17.31 27.63
C ARG A 238 25.45 -17.32 29.15
N VAL A 239 26.63 -17.03 29.69
CA VAL A 239 26.82 -16.81 31.12
C VAL A 239 26.25 -15.44 31.48
N VAL A 240 25.35 -15.38 32.45
CA VAL A 240 24.86 -14.12 33.00
C VAL A 240 26.00 -13.48 33.81
N ALA A 241 26.57 -12.39 33.30
CA ALA A 241 27.65 -11.67 33.97
C ALA A 241 27.17 -11.05 35.29
N ARG A 242 27.99 -11.19 36.34
CA ARG A 242 27.72 -10.62 37.68
C ARG A 242 27.46 -9.12 37.60
N ALA A 243 26.43 -8.63 38.30
CA ALA A 243 26.42 -7.25 38.75
C ALA A 243 27.61 -7.04 39.72
N ASN A 244 28.32 -5.90 39.60
CA ASN A 244 29.58 -5.61 40.30
C ASN A 244 29.52 -5.65 41.86
N ASN A 245 28.36 -5.91 42.47
CA ASN A 245 28.14 -5.95 43.93
C ASN A 245 27.58 -7.29 44.47
N ALA A 246 27.74 -8.42 43.77
CA ALA A 246 27.29 -9.73 44.27
C ALA A 246 28.41 -10.48 45.05
N SER A 247 28.06 -11.01 46.24
CA SER A 247 28.93 -11.79 47.13
C SER A 247 29.70 -12.93 46.40
N PRO A 248 30.92 -13.29 46.86
CA PRO A 248 31.79 -14.25 46.17
C PRO A 248 31.22 -15.67 46.01
N THR A 249 30.12 -16.00 46.68
CA THR A 249 29.48 -17.33 46.72
C THR A 249 28.36 -17.55 45.69
N SER A 250 28.02 -16.57 44.83
CA SER A 250 26.96 -16.75 43.82
C SER A 250 27.40 -17.68 42.66
N LYS A 251 26.69 -18.79 42.48
CA LYS A 251 26.91 -19.80 41.42
C LYS A 251 26.72 -19.20 40.01
N THR A 252 27.57 -19.57 39.04
CA THR A 252 27.41 -19.25 37.60
C THR A 252 26.03 -19.66 37.10
N GLN A 253 25.33 -18.77 36.39
CA GLN A 253 23.99 -18.99 35.83
C GLN A 253 24.05 -18.76 34.31
N TYR A 254 23.37 -19.61 33.54
CA TYR A 254 23.29 -19.50 32.08
C TYR A 254 21.91 -18.98 31.67
N THR A 255 21.84 -18.25 30.55
CA THR A 255 20.63 -17.85 29.85
C THR A 255 20.64 -18.42 28.42
N LEU A 256 19.46 -18.73 27.89
CA LEU A 256 19.28 -19.22 26.53
C LEU A 256 18.80 -18.10 25.63
N GLU A 257 19.46 -17.92 24.49
CA GLU A 257 19.18 -16.84 23.56
C GLU A 257 18.98 -17.37 22.14
N PRO A 258 17.86 -17.03 21.46
CA PRO A 258 17.69 -17.41 20.07
C PRO A 258 18.67 -16.64 19.18
N ASP A 259 19.31 -17.36 18.28
CA ASP A 259 20.29 -16.87 17.31
C ASP A 259 19.71 -16.90 15.88
N HIS A 260 19.06 -18.01 15.56
CA HIS A 260 18.48 -18.27 14.25
C HIS A 260 17.20 -19.09 14.42
N ILE A 261 16.21 -18.82 13.58
CA ILE A 261 14.93 -19.53 13.54
C ILE A 261 14.65 -19.93 12.11
N LEU A 262 14.31 -21.19 11.89
CA LEU A 262 13.84 -21.71 10.62
C LEU A 262 12.51 -22.44 10.82
N ALA A 263 11.48 -21.99 10.13
CA ALA A 263 10.20 -22.66 10.05
C ALA A 263 9.89 -23.04 8.61
N VAL A 264 9.46 -24.28 8.38
CA VAL A 264 9.13 -24.81 7.05
C VAL A 264 7.85 -25.63 7.11
N GLU A 265 7.29 -25.87 5.92
CA GLU A 265 6.07 -26.65 5.69
C GLU A 265 4.84 -25.97 6.31
N ARG A 266 4.17 -25.10 5.53
CA ARG A 266 2.96 -24.37 5.94
C ARG A 266 3.14 -23.64 7.28
N VAL A 267 3.90 -22.55 7.22
CA VAL A 267 4.11 -21.65 8.35
C VAL A 267 2.91 -20.72 8.45
N GLU A 268 2.30 -20.64 9.62
CA GLU A 268 1.21 -19.72 9.94
C GLU A 268 1.56 -18.96 11.23
N PHE A 269 1.24 -17.68 11.29
CA PHE A 269 1.53 -16.85 12.45
C PHE A 269 0.42 -15.84 12.69
N ASP A 270 0.18 -15.51 13.96
CA ASP A 270 -0.79 -14.52 14.40
C ASP A 270 -0.30 -13.83 15.68
N SER A 271 0.06 -12.56 15.55
CA SER A 271 0.54 -11.68 16.60
C SER A 271 -0.36 -10.45 16.74
N GLY A 272 0.02 -9.52 17.64
CA GLY A 272 -0.70 -8.26 17.82
C GLY A 272 -0.77 -7.41 16.54
N LYS A 273 0.27 -7.43 15.70
CA LYS A 273 0.41 -6.53 14.53
C LYS A 273 0.53 -7.24 13.19
N LEU A 274 0.93 -8.51 13.18
CA LEU A 274 1.10 -9.32 11.98
C LEU A 274 0.30 -10.60 12.10
N ALA A 275 -0.40 -10.97 11.05
CA ALA A 275 -0.90 -12.32 10.83
C ALA A 275 -0.50 -12.75 9.42
N GLY A 276 -0.56 -14.05 9.12
CA GLY A 276 -0.34 -14.49 7.77
C GLY A 276 0.21 -15.90 7.66
N GLY A 277 0.75 -16.20 6.48
CA GLY A 277 1.30 -17.52 6.22
C GLY A 277 2.30 -17.56 5.07
N THR A 278 3.26 -18.48 5.18
CA THR A 278 4.33 -18.68 4.21
C THR A 278 4.74 -20.16 4.12
N GLN A 279 5.55 -20.53 3.13
CA GLN A 279 6.09 -21.90 3.04
C GLN A 279 7.40 -22.06 3.81
N ARG A 280 8.18 -20.98 3.91
CA ARG A 280 9.44 -20.94 4.64
C ARG A 280 9.59 -19.57 5.31
N LEU A 281 9.85 -19.57 6.60
CA LEU A 281 10.23 -18.38 7.35
C LEU A 281 11.61 -18.60 7.96
N GLU A 282 12.51 -17.66 7.72
CA GLU A 282 13.87 -17.70 8.24
C GLU A 282 14.18 -16.36 8.93
N ALA A 283 14.61 -16.42 10.19
CA ALA A 283 14.92 -15.24 10.97
C ALA A 283 16.31 -15.35 11.60
N TRP A 284 17.07 -14.26 11.56
CA TRP A 284 18.39 -14.14 12.19
C TRP A 284 18.35 -13.05 13.24
N VAL A 285 18.84 -13.35 14.44
CA VAL A 285 18.91 -12.40 15.56
C VAL A 285 20.35 -11.89 15.67
N ARG A 286 20.52 -10.57 15.74
CA ARG A 286 21.81 -9.91 15.91
C ARG A 286 21.78 -9.02 17.14
N GLU A 287 22.90 -8.98 17.87
CA GLU A 287 23.07 -7.99 18.92
C GLU A 287 23.36 -6.63 18.30
N GLY A 288 22.64 -5.61 18.77
CA GLY A 288 22.82 -4.24 18.31
C GLY A 288 22.34 -3.26 19.38
N ALA A 289 22.88 -2.06 19.38
CA ALA A 289 22.24 -0.96 20.09
C ALA A 289 21.05 -0.50 19.25
N ARG A 290 19.87 -0.37 19.87
CA ARG A 290 18.71 0.20 19.17
C ARG A 290 19.09 1.60 18.65
N PRO A 291 18.86 1.92 17.36
CA PRO A 291 19.18 3.24 16.83
C PRO A 291 18.49 4.33 17.64
N ALA A 292 19.25 5.37 18.02
CA ALA A 292 18.71 6.50 18.77
C ALA A 292 17.73 7.27 17.88
N ARG A 293 16.48 7.40 18.36
CA ARG A 293 15.42 8.14 17.66
C ARG A 293 15.83 9.60 17.46
N MET A 294 15.94 10.07 16.22
CA MET A 294 15.90 11.51 15.96
C MET A 294 14.49 11.99 16.30
N ALA A 295 14.36 12.72 17.41
CA ALA A 295 13.13 13.44 17.71
C ALA A 295 12.85 14.41 16.56
N ALA A 296 11.63 14.38 16.01
CA ALA A 296 11.18 15.42 15.10
C ALA A 296 11.30 16.78 15.83
N VAL A 297 12.19 17.64 15.35
CA VAL A 297 12.30 19.01 15.81
C VAL A 297 11.16 19.78 15.14
N ASP A 298 10.08 20.03 15.87
CA ASP A 298 9.01 20.93 15.44
C ASP A 298 9.47 22.38 15.70
N PRO A 299 9.66 23.25 14.68
CA PRO A 299 10.13 24.62 14.89
C PRO A 299 9.04 25.57 15.42
N PHE A 300 7.77 25.11 15.51
CA PHE A 300 6.64 25.96 15.85
C PHE A 300 5.58 25.25 16.72
N GLY A 301 5.78 25.23 18.04
CA GLY A 301 4.68 25.02 19.00
C GLY A 301 5.04 24.26 20.29
N PRO A 302 4.31 24.49 21.39
CA PRO A 302 4.54 23.78 22.66
C PRO A 302 4.20 22.30 22.50
N SER A 303 5.21 21.47 22.67
CA SER A 303 5.19 20.03 22.51
C SER A 303 4.28 19.35 23.54
N ARG A 304 3.15 18.81 23.07
CA ARG A 304 2.54 17.64 23.70
C ARG A 304 3.41 16.42 23.32
N PRO A 305 3.74 15.52 24.26
CA PRO A 305 4.51 14.33 23.92
C PRO A 305 3.69 13.49 22.94
N ALA A 306 4.18 13.37 21.71
CA ALA A 306 3.64 12.45 20.73
C ALA A 306 3.81 11.02 21.26
N THR A 307 2.70 10.33 21.52
CA THR A 307 2.67 8.87 21.64
C THR A 307 3.25 8.29 20.36
N GLY A 308 4.46 7.73 20.45
CA GLY A 308 5.25 7.33 19.28
C GLY A 308 4.71 6.09 18.56
N PRO A 309 5.12 5.85 17.30
CA PRO A 309 4.92 4.56 16.64
C PRO A 309 5.84 3.49 17.28
N ARG A 310 5.25 2.33 17.51
CA ARG A 310 5.68 1.24 18.42
C ARG A 310 6.07 0.00 17.64
N ASP A 311 6.95 -0.81 18.24
CA ASP A 311 7.51 -2.05 17.71
C ASP A 311 6.50 -2.94 16.98
N TRP A 312 6.93 -3.38 15.80
CA TRP A 312 6.23 -4.20 14.83
C TRP A 312 6.21 -5.69 15.28
N LEU A 313 7.08 -6.08 16.23
CA LEU A 313 7.18 -7.45 16.74
C LEU A 313 6.70 -7.68 18.19
N THR A 314 6.57 -6.66 19.05
CA THR A 314 6.51 -6.89 20.52
C THR A 314 5.36 -6.23 21.28
N ASP A 315 4.49 -5.42 20.64
CA ASP A 315 3.42 -4.73 21.39
C ASP A 315 2.17 -5.60 21.57
N SER A 316 2.03 -6.16 22.78
CA SER A 316 0.83 -6.85 23.26
C SER A 316 -0.24 -5.84 23.70
N GLY A 317 -0.93 -5.27 22.71
CA GLY A 317 -2.32 -4.83 22.81
C GLY A 317 -2.61 -3.71 23.82
N ARG A 318 -2.72 -2.48 23.30
CA ARG A 318 -3.81 -1.53 23.63
C ARG A 318 -3.76 -0.29 22.72
N GLY A 319 -4.66 -0.28 21.74
CA GLY A 319 -5.18 0.93 21.09
C GLY A 319 -5.16 0.90 19.57
N GLY A 320 -6.27 0.53 18.91
CA GLY A 320 -6.59 0.87 17.51
C GLY A 320 -5.50 0.69 16.44
N GLU A 321 -4.50 -0.16 16.67
CA GLU A 321 -3.28 -0.23 15.88
C GLU A 321 -3.48 -1.01 14.57
N GLN A 322 -2.79 -0.58 13.52
CA GLN A 322 -2.83 -1.20 12.20
C GLN A 322 -2.26 -2.62 12.28
N LYS A 323 -3.05 -3.61 11.82
CA LYS A 323 -2.65 -5.02 11.72
C LYS A 323 -2.56 -5.42 10.25
N PHE A 324 -1.56 -6.21 9.88
CA PHE A 324 -1.34 -6.65 8.49
C PHE A 324 -1.44 -8.17 8.35
N ASP A 325 -2.13 -8.65 7.30
CA ASP A 325 -2.03 -10.02 6.79
C ASP A 325 -0.90 -10.05 5.76
N VAL A 326 0.10 -10.91 5.97
CA VAL A 326 1.33 -11.01 5.18
C VAL A 326 1.44 -12.40 4.57
N ARG A 327 1.55 -12.46 3.24
CA ARG A 327 1.69 -13.71 2.49
C ARG A 327 2.82 -13.64 1.48
N GLY A 328 3.53 -14.74 1.36
CA GLY A 328 4.57 -14.99 0.37
C GLY A 328 5.10 -16.42 0.46
N GLU A 329 5.91 -16.85 -0.48
CA GLU A 329 6.48 -18.20 -0.48
C GLU A 329 7.64 -18.33 0.51
N VAL A 330 8.49 -17.31 0.60
CA VAL A 330 9.59 -17.24 1.57
C VAL A 330 9.60 -15.88 2.25
N VAL A 331 9.80 -15.88 3.57
CA VAL A 331 9.97 -14.70 4.41
C VAL A 331 11.32 -14.79 5.11
N ASN A 332 12.21 -13.82 4.84
CA ASN A 332 13.49 -13.66 5.52
C ASN A 332 13.44 -12.43 6.42
N MET A 333 13.91 -12.56 7.65
CA MET A 333 13.84 -11.49 8.65
C MET A 333 15.18 -11.32 9.37
N TYR A 334 15.64 -10.08 9.47
CA TYR A 334 16.79 -9.73 10.31
C TYR A 334 16.30 -8.94 11.51
N LEU A 335 16.54 -9.50 12.69
CA LEU A 335 16.09 -8.99 13.97
C LEU A 335 17.27 -8.40 14.74
N GLY A 336 17.11 -7.17 15.22
CA GLY A 336 18.01 -6.56 16.18
C GLY A 336 17.55 -6.86 17.61
N ARG A 337 18.50 -7.01 18.52
CA ARG A 337 18.23 -7.28 19.94
C ARG A 337 19.11 -6.45 20.87
N ASP A 338 18.49 -5.97 21.95
CA ASP A 338 19.13 -5.45 23.16
C ASP A 338 18.65 -6.27 24.39
N ALA A 339 19.14 -5.96 25.60
CA ALA A 339 18.96 -6.75 26.82
C ALA A 339 17.50 -7.16 27.12
N ASP A 340 16.51 -6.34 26.73
CA ASP A 340 15.09 -6.55 27.04
C ASP A 340 14.16 -6.55 25.80
N GLU A 341 14.66 -6.32 24.57
CA GLU A 341 13.80 -6.01 23.41
C GLU A 341 14.33 -6.57 22.07
N LEU A 342 13.40 -6.96 21.19
CA LEU A 342 13.62 -7.45 19.82
C LEU A 342 12.88 -6.56 18.81
N TRP A 343 13.54 -6.17 17.71
CA TRP A 343 12.97 -5.33 16.63
C TRP A 343 13.49 -5.74 15.24
N ALA A 344 13.03 -5.12 14.14
CA ALA A 344 13.38 -5.47 12.75
C ALA A 344 14.39 -4.48 12.32
N GLU A 345 15.34 -5.02 11.60
CA GLU A 345 16.18 -4.22 10.76
C GLU A 345 15.72 -4.35 9.31
N GLU A 346 15.41 -5.58 8.88
CA GLU A 346 15.08 -5.91 7.50
C GLU A 346 14.08 -7.07 7.39
N VAL A 347 13.19 -6.97 6.41
CA VAL A 347 12.24 -8.02 6.03
C VAL A 347 12.21 -8.14 4.52
N ASP A 348 12.48 -9.34 4.01
CA ASP A 348 12.36 -9.70 2.60
C ASP A 348 11.28 -10.77 2.43
N ILE A 349 10.35 -10.53 1.52
CA ILE A 349 9.28 -11.47 1.17
C ILE A 349 9.38 -11.76 -0.33
N THR A 350 9.45 -13.03 -0.70
CA THR A 350 9.55 -13.46 -2.10
C THR A 350 8.51 -14.49 -2.47
N GLY A 351 8.04 -14.44 -3.72
CA GLY A 351 7.07 -15.34 -4.31
C GLY A 351 5.64 -14.99 -3.90
N ARG A 352 4.83 -14.53 -4.85
CA ARG A 352 3.39 -14.20 -4.67
C ARG A 352 3.14 -13.34 -3.42
N VAL A 353 3.84 -12.21 -3.34
CA VAL A 353 3.70 -11.27 -2.23
C VAL A 353 2.29 -10.69 -2.24
N ASN A 354 1.62 -10.82 -1.10
CA ASN A 354 0.36 -10.13 -0.82
C ASN A 354 0.39 -9.65 0.63
N VAL A 355 0.34 -8.34 0.82
CA VAL A 355 0.25 -7.71 2.13
C VAL A 355 -1.01 -6.88 2.18
N THR A 356 -1.88 -7.13 3.16
CA THR A 356 -3.16 -6.44 3.30
C THR A 356 -3.33 -5.90 4.71
N GLN A 357 -3.72 -4.64 4.84
CA GLN A 357 -4.09 -4.07 6.14
C GLN A 357 -5.48 -4.57 6.56
N ILE A 358 -5.58 -5.24 7.71
CA ILE A 358 -6.81 -5.86 8.25
C ILE A 358 -7.33 -5.22 9.54
N GLY A 359 -6.58 -4.29 10.15
CA GLY A 359 -6.97 -3.58 11.37
C GLY A 359 -6.72 -2.07 11.28
N GLY A 360 -7.49 -1.28 12.04
CA GLY A 360 -7.31 0.18 12.15
C GLY A 360 -7.94 1.02 11.03
N THR A 361 -8.59 0.40 10.04
CA THR A 361 -9.33 1.09 8.98
C THR A 361 -10.76 1.42 9.40
N GLN A 362 -11.19 2.67 9.21
CA GLN A 362 -12.61 3.00 9.24
C GLN A 362 -13.31 2.26 8.08
N PRO A 363 -14.58 1.83 8.22
CA PRO A 363 -15.30 1.05 7.19
C PRO A 363 -15.33 1.70 5.81
N GLU A 364 -15.17 3.02 5.73
CA GLU A 364 -15.20 3.82 4.49
C GLU A 364 -13.81 4.00 3.82
N GLN A 365 -12.72 3.52 4.43
CA GLN A 365 -11.37 3.66 3.87
C GLN A 365 -10.87 2.34 3.29
N ARG A 366 -10.49 2.34 2.01
CA ARG A 366 -9.84 1.17 1.38
C ARG A 366 -8.49 0.91 2.07
N PRO A 367 -8.25 -0.31 2.58
CA PRO A 367 -7.02 -0.66 3.27
C PRO A 367 -5.81 -0.58 2.34
N LEU A 368 -4.62 -0.42 2.93
CA LEU A 368 -3.38 -0.61 2.20
C LEU A 368 -3.30 -2.05 1.71
N GLN A 369 -3.03 -2.24 0.42
CA GLN A 369 -2.73 -3.52 -0.19
C GLN A 369 -1.49 -3.42 -1.07
N ILE A 370 -0.56 -4.35 -0.90
CA ILE A 370 0.68 -4.47 -1.68
C ILE A 370 0.68 -5.85 -2.34
N ASN A 371 0.91 -5.88 -3.64
CA ASN A 371 1.02 -7.10 -4.44
C ASN A 371 2.29 -7.07 -5.30
N GLY A 372 2.97 -8.21 -5.40
CA GLY A 372 4.17 -8.34 -6.23
C GLY A 372 4.78 -9.73 -6.18
N GLU A 373 6.01 -9.84 -6.68
CA GLU A 373 6.85 -11.03 -6.61
C GLU A 373 7.90 -10.92 -5.50
N GLU A 374 8.33 -9.70 -5.16
CA GLU A 374 9.31 -9.43 -4.10
C GLU A 374 8.95 -8.14 -3.36
N LEU A 375 9.08 -8.14 -2.03
CA LEU A 375 8.97 -6.98 -1.16
C LEU A 375 10.19 -6.95 -0.23
N LYS A 376 10.94 -5.86 -0.26
CA LYS A 376 12.04 -5.58 0.66
C LYS A 376 11.71 -4.38 1.52
N LEU A 377 11.93 -4.53 2.82
CA LEU A 377 11.75 -3.47 3.81
C LEU A 377 13.04 -3.35 4.60
N ARG A 378 13.60 -2.13 4.69
CA ARG A 378 14.81 -1.81 5.46
C ARG A 378 14.59 -0.58 6.31
N GLY A 379 15.37 -0.43 7.38
CA GLY A 379 15.30 0.76 8.25
C GLY A 379 14.04 0.81 9.12
N LEU A 380 13.43 -0.35 9.39
CA LEU A 380 12.20 -0.48 10.19
C LEU A 380 12.38 0.05 11.62
N ALA A 381 13.59 -0.06 12.18
CA ALA A 381 13.94 0.44 13.51
C ALA A 381 14.02 1.99 13.60
N GLU A 382 14.28 2.67 12.48
CA GLU A 382 14.70 4.07 12.43
C GLU A 382 13.57 5.04 12.06
N ASN A 383 12.35 4.55 11.79
CA ASN A 383 11.26 5.31 11.15
C ASN A 383 11.70 6.00 9.84
N ALA A 384 12.57 5.31 9.11
CA ALA A 384 13.18 5.73 7.86
C ALA A 384 13.07 4.57 6.86
N VAL A 385 11.85 4.05 6.69
CA VAL A 385 11.65 2.81 5.93
C VAL A 385 12.00 3.03 4.46
N GLN A 386 12.88 2.18 3.95
CA GLN A 386 13.08 1.98 2.53
C GLN A 386 12.30 0.75 2.10
N ALA A 387 11.36 0.93 1.18
CA ALA A 387 10.50 -0.13 0.65
C ALA A 387 10.74 -0.29 -0.85
N ILE A 388 10.89 -1.54 -1.28
CA ILE A 388 11.01 -1.90 -2.70
C ILE A 388 10.01 -3.02 -2.97
N VAL A 389 9.09 -2.79 -3.91
CA VAL A 389 8.12 -3.79 -4.37
C VAL A 389 8.38 -4.07 -5.84
N VAL A 390 8.70 -5.32 -6.18
CA VAL A 390 8.99 -5.75 -7.56
C VAL A 390 7.94 -6.76 -8.01
N GLY A 391 7.51 -6.69 -9.27
CA GLY A 391 6.58 -7.66 -9.85
C GLY A 391 6.25 -7.37 -11.32
N GLN A 392 5.41 -8.22 -11.91
CA GLN A 392 4.94 -8.09 -13.31
C GLN A 392 3.42 -7.90 -13.42
N PRO A 393 2.85 -6.74 -13.06
CA PRO A 393 3.47 -5.60 -12.37
C PRO A 393 3.37 -5.74 -10.83
N ALA A 394 4.21 -4.99 -10.11
CA ALA A 394 3.93 -4.66 -8.71
C ALA A 394 2.74 -3.68 -8.63
N SER A 395 1.90 -3.83 -7.61
CA SER A 395 0.77 -2.93 -7.34
C SER A 395 0.76 -2.54 -5.87
N ILE A 396 0.61 -1.24 -5.60
CA ILE A 396 0.38 -0.68 -4.27
C ILE A 396 -0.92 0.12 -4.33
N SER A 397 -1.88 -0.22 -3.49
CA SER A 397 -3.16 0.49 -3.42
C SER A 397 -3.50 0.93 -2.01
N ALA A 398 -4.00 2.16 -1.88
CA ALA A 398 -4.44 2.74 -0.62
C ALA A 398 -5.42 3.89 -0.88
N GLN A 399 -6.46 4.04 -0.06
CA GLN A 399 -7.35 5.20 -0.08
C GLN A 399 -7.96 5.53 -1.47
N GLY A 400 -8.18 4.51 -2.31
CA GLY A 400 -8.74 4.67 -3.66
C GLY A 400 -7.75 5.10 -4.75
N LEU A 401 -6.45 5.18 -4.41
CA LEU A 401 -5.34 5.28 -5.37
C LEU A 401 -4.70 3.90 -5.54
N GLU A 402 -4.36 3.55 -6.78
CA GLU A 402 -3.54 2.38 -7.10
C GLU A 402 -2.37 2.81 -7.98
N LEU A 403 -1.17 2.41 -7.58
CA LEU A 403 0.09 2.66 -8.27
C LEU A 403 0.65 1.32 -8.75
N MET A 404 0.96 1.23 -10.04
CA MET A 404 1.47 0.03 -10.70
C MET A 404 2.76 0.33 -11.45
N GLY A 405 3.72 -0.58 -11.37
CA GLY A 405 5.01 -0.51 -12.08
C GLY A 405 5.81 -1.80 -11.93
N ALA A 406 6.91 -1.93 -12.67
CA ALA A 406 7.77 -3.11 -12.55
C ALA A 406 8.49 -3.18 -11.19
N ALA A 407 8.98 -2.02 -10.71
CA ALA A 407 9.59 -1.87 -9.40
C ALA A 407 9.17 -0.52 -8.79
N VAL A 408 8.39 -0.56 -7.71
CA VAL A 408 7.94 0.61 -6.97
C VAL A 408 8.84 0.78 -5.75
N GLN A 409 9.47 1.94 -5.64
CA GLN A 409 10.45 2.24 -4.59
C GLN A 409 9.98 3.43 -3.76
N MET A 410 10.22 3.38 -2.46
CA MET A 410 9.90 4.45 -1.52
C MET A 410 11.01 4.56 -0.48
N ASP A 411 11.46 5.78 -0.22
CA ASP A 411 12.34 6.16 0.88
C ASP A 411 11.60 7.18 1.76
N GLN A 412 11.19 6.75 2.95
CA GLN A 412 10.50 7.63 3.90
C GLN A 412 11.40 8.73 4.43
N ALA A 413 12.72 8.51 4.53
CA ALA A 413 13.62 9.52 5.06
C ALA A 413 13.82 10.70 4.11
N GLN A 414 13.83 10.42 2.81
CA GLN A 414 13.89 11.42 1.75
C GLN A 414 12.51 11.93 1.32
N ASN A 415 11.43 11.34 1.85
CA ASN A 415 10.05 11.57 1.41
C ASN A 415 9.87 11.35 -0.10
N LEU A 416 10.55 10.34 -0.65
CA LEU A 416 10.68 10.12 -2.09
C LEU A 416 10.09 8.77 -2.47
N ALA A 417 9.28 8.73 -3.53
CA ALA A 417 8.80 7.53 -4.16
C ALA A 417 9.05 7.59 -5.67
N TRP A 418 9.48 6.50 -6.27
CA TRP A 418 9.81 6.49 -7.70
C TRP A 418 9.63 5.12 -8.35
N ILE A 419 9.50 5.16 -9.68
CA ILE A 419 9.49 3.98 -10.55
C ILE A 419 10.45 4.24 -11.71
N ASN A 420 11.44 3.37 -11.83
CA ASN A 420 12.38 3.38 -12.96
C ASN A 420 11.74 2.66 -14.16
N GLY A 421 10.90 3.36 -14.91
CA GLY A 421 10.24 2.84 -16.10
C GLY A 421 8.72 2.94 -16.06
N GLY A 422 8.09 2.37 -17.10
CA GLY A 422 6.66 2.52 -17.32
C GLY A 422 5.80 2.06 -16.15
N GLY A 423 4.70 2.78 -15.97
CA GLY A 423 3.75 2.52 -14.89
C GLY A 423 2.41 3.18 -15.12
N GLN A 424 1.52 2.97 -14.16
CA GLN A 424 0.16 3.49 -14.17
C GLN A 424 -0.26 3.92 -12.77
N ILE A 425 -0.96 5.05 -12.70
CA ILE A 425 -1.76 5.47 -11.54
C ILE A 425 -3.23 5.39 -11.91
N THR A 426 -4.02 4.77 -11.05
CA THR A 426 -5.48 4.68 -11.16
C THR A 426 -6.11 5.37 -9.96
N LEU A 427 -7.06 6.28 -10.22
CA LEU A 427 -7.84 6.97 -9.20
C LEU A 427 -9.30 6.50 -9.26
N ALA A 428 -9.81 5.95 -8.17
CA ALA A 428 -11.18 5.47 -8.08
C ALA A 428 -12.20 6.61 -8.26
N ALA A 429 -13.36 6.30 -8.86
CA ALA A 429 -14.43 7.26 -9.13
C ALA A 429 -14.90 8.02 -7.88
N GLU A 430 -14.90 7.36 -6.71
CA GLU A 430 -15.26 7.95 -5.42
C GLU A 430 -14.32 9.09 -5.00
N VAL A 431 -13.01 8.92 -5.24
CA VAL A 431 -11.97 9.92 -4.97
C VAL A 431 -12.11 11.08 -5.95
N LEU A 432 -12.36 10.77 -7.23
CA LEU A 432 -12.59 11.78 -8.26
C LEU A 432 -13.85 12.61 -8.00
N ALA A 433 -14.92 11.97 -7.49
CA ALA A 433 -16.15 12.67 -7.14
C ALA A 433 -16.00 13.52 -5.88
N ALA A 434 -15.20 13.09 -4.90
CA ALA A 434 -14.86 13.93 -3.76
C ALA A 434 -14.02 15.16 -4.15
N ASN A 435 -13.14 14.99 -5.14
CA ASN A 435 -12.26 16.04 -5.67
C ASN A 435 -12.86 16.71 -6.92
N SER A 436 -14.14 16.51 -7.18
CA SER A 436 -14.83 17.13 -8.30
C SER A 436 -15.01 18.63 -8.04
N PHE A 437 -14.91 19.42 -9.10
CA PHE A 437 -14.77 20.89 -9.08
C PHE A 437 -15.91 21.67 -8.42
N ASN A 438 -16.89 21.03 -7.77
CA ASN A 438 -17.96 21.74 -7.09
C ASN A 438 -18.81 20.88 -6.12
N ARG A 439 -18.38 20.72 -4.86
CA ARG A 439 -19.36 20.54 -3.77
C ARG A 439 -19.80 21.92 -3.27
N SER A 440 -20.96 22.39 -3.71
CA SER A 440 -21.80 23.14 -2.78
C SER A 440 -22.46 22.12 -1.84
N PRO A 441 -22.68 22.44 -0.55
CA PRO A 441 -23.46 21.58 0.33
C PRO A 441 -24.88 21.49 -0.24
N ALA A 442 -25.21 20.37 -0.88
CA ALA A 442 -26.56 20.12 -1.36
C ALA A 442 -27.48 19.97 -0.14
N GLY A 443 -28.60 20.69 -0.15
CA GLY A 443 -29.71 20.42 0.78
C GLY A 443 -30.23 18.98 0.63
N PRO A 444 -30.99 18.48 1.61
CA PRO A 444 -31.20 17.05 1.87
C PRO A 444 -32.09 16.29 0.85
N THR A 445 -32.24 16.73 -0.40
CA THR A 445 -33.23 16.18 -1.33
C THR A 445 -32.76 15.86 -2.75
N SER A 446 -31.47 15.91 -3.07
CA SER A 446 -30.98 15.33 -4.33
C SER A 446 -30.51 13.89 -4.11
N THR A 447 -31.27 12.92 -4.59
CA THR A 447 -30.83 11.53 -4.73
C THR A 447 -29.53 11.49 -5.53
N PRO A 448 -28.42 10.92 -5.01
CA PRO A 448 -27.18 10.80 -5.75
C PRO A 448 -27.43 9.97 -7.00
N THR A 449 -27.07 10.50 -8.18
CA THR A 449 -26.92 9.65 -9.36
C THR A 449 -25.80 8.63 -9.07
N PRO A 450 -25.88 7.37 -9.54
CA PRO A 450 -24.92 6.35 -9.13
C PRO A 450 -23.51 6.69 -9.65
N LEU A 451 -22.67 7.17 -8.74
CA LEU A 451 -21.21 7.30 -8.91
C LEU A 451 -20.54 5.96 -9.27
N GLU A 452 -21.23 4.84 -9.07
CA GLU A 452 -20.74 3.46 -9.24
C GLU A 452 -20.34 3.10 -10.67
N ASN A 453 -20.79 3.85 -11.69
CA ASN A 453 -20.56 3.51 -13.10
C ASN A 453 -19.58 4.44 -13.83
N MET A 454 -18.93 5.39 -13.15
CA MET A 454 -17.89 6.19 -13.81
C MET A 454 -16.57 5.40 -13.90
N PRO A 455 -15.94 5.34 -15.09
CA PRO A 455 -14.63 4.71 -15.22
C PRO A 455 -13.59 5.49 -14.37
N PRO A 456 -12.61 4.80 -13.78
CA PRO A 456 -11.55 5.45 -13.01
C PRO A 456 -10.70 6.34 -13.92
N ALA A 457 -10.12 7.39 -13.35
CA ALA A 457 -9.12 8.18 -14.06
C ALA A 457 -7.79 7.43 -14.04
N THR A 458 -7.08 7.45 -15.17
CA THR A 458 -5.81 6.77 -15.34
C THR A 458 -4.75 7.71 -15.86
N LEU A 459 -3.56 7.63 -15.28
CA LEU A 459 -2.34 8.27 -15.75
C LEU A 459 -1.35 7.16 -16.07
N ARG A 460 -0.92 7.04 -17.33
CA ARG A 460 0.05 6.06 -17.81
C ARG A 460 1.29 6.77 -18.35
N TRP A 461 2.47 6.19 -18.14
CA TRP A 461 3.74 6.69 -18.66
C TRP A 461 4.68 5.52 -18.99
N THR A 462 5.79 5.81 -19.67
CA THR A 462 6.77 4.79 -20.11
C THR A 462 8.18 5.00 -19.57
N GLY A 463 8.52 6.22 -19.15
CA GLY A 463 9.81 6.60 -18.58
C GLY A 463 9.80 6.57 -17.06
N GLU A 464 10.39 7.56 -16.40
CA GLU A 464 10.45 7.61 -14.93
C GLU A 464 9.19 8.24 -14.31
N MET A 465 8.86 7.82 -13.09
CA MET A 465 7.97 8.56 -12.20
C MET A 465 8.70 8.89 -10.90
N VAL A 466 8.58 10.14 -10.43
CA VAL A 466 9.11 10.61 -9.16
C VAL A 466 8.02 11.37 -8.39
N PHE A 467 7.92 11.13 -7.09
CA PHE A 467 7.03 11.82 -6.18
C PHE A 467 7.74 12.15 -4.87
N ASP A 468 7.83 13.43 -4.51
CA ASP A 468 8.53 13.91 -3.29
C ASP A 468 7.58 14.25 -2.12
N GLY A 469 6.34 13.76 -2.20
CA GLY A 469 5.26 14.09 -1.26
C GLY A 469 4.50 15.37 -1.60
N ALA A 470 5.08 16.30 -2.35
CA ALA A 470 4.43 17.55 -2.77
C ALA A 470 4.14 17.59 -4.28
N THR A 471 5.08 17.08 -5.07
CA THR A 471 5.11 17.14 -6.52
C THR A 471 5.28 15.75 -7.11
N LEU A 472 4.40 15.41 -8.05
CA LEU A 472 4.46 14.20 -8.87
C LEU A 472 4.95 14.61 -10.25
N ARG A 473 5.92 13.87 -10.79
CA ARG A 473 6.41 14.02 -12.15
C ARG A 473 6.49 12.66 -12.84
N CYS A 474 5.88 12.56 -14.01
CA CYS A 474 5.92 11.37 -14.87
C CYS A 474 6.49 11.76 -16.24
N GLU A 475 7.35 10.90 -16.80
CA GLU A 475 8.04 11.18 -18.06
C GLU A 475 7.82 10.11 -19.12
N GLN A 476 8.00 10.53 -20.38
CA GLN A 476 7.91 9.78 -21.63
C GLN A 476 6.53 9.14 -21.91
N PHE A 477 5.92 9.55 -23.03
CA PHE A 477 4.62 9.04 -23.50
C PHE A 477 3.57 9.02 -22.40
N VAL A 478 3.31 10.19 -21.81
CA VAL A 478 2.31 10.33 -20.76
C VAL A 478 0.92 10.39 -21.38
N GLN A 479 0.03 9.53 -20.92
CA GLN A 479 -1.39 9.54 -21.27
C GLN A 479 -2.25 9.69 -20.01
N VAL A 480 -3.16 10.66 -20.03
CA VAL A 480 -4.15 10.88 -18.98
C VAL A 480 -5.53 10.68 -19.56
N ASP A 481 -6.31 9.77 -18.99
CA ASP A 481 -7.71 9.56 -19.33
C ASP A 481 -8.57 9.76 -18.08
N GLY A 482 -9.67 10.51 -18.19
CA GLY A 482 -10.54 10.79 -17.05
C GLY A 482 -11.97 11.11 -17.46
N THR A 483 -12.91 10.83 -16.56
CA THR A 483 -14.32 11.20 -16.70
C THR A 483 -14.74 12.05 -15.50
N HIS A 484 -15.42 13.16 -15.77
CA HIS A 484 -15.87 14.11 -14.75
C HIS A 484 -17.31 14.53 -15.00
N GLN A 485 -18.11 14.61 -13.94
CA GLN A 485 -19.43 15.23 -14.02
C GLN A 485 -19.32 16.74 -13.74
N LEU A 486 -19.94 17.54 -14.61
CA LEU A 486 -20.02 18.99 -14.48
C LEU A 486 -21.22 19.41 -13.62
N LYS A 487 -21.27 20.69 -13.21
CA LYS A 487 -22.31 21.23 -12.31
C LYS A 487 -23.74 21.09 -12.87
N ASP A 488 -23.88 21.11 -14.19
CA ASP A 488 -25.16 20.97 -14.90
C ASP A 488 -25.56 19.50 -15.13
N GLY A 489 -24.81 18.56 -14.55
CA GLY A 489 -25.07 17.12 -14.65
C GLY A 489 -24.48 16.47 -15.90
N THR A 490 -23.93 17.24 -16.84
CA THR A 490 -23.27 16.71 -18.04
C THR A 490 -21.97 15.97 -17.69
N ILE A 491 -21.56 15.05 -18.55
CA ILE A 491 -20.38 14.20 -18.36
C ILE A 491 -19.31 14.62 -19.37
N ALA A 492 -18.14 15.01 -18.87
CA ALA A 492 -16.95 15.32 -19.65
C ALA A 492 -15.98 14.14 -19.64
N GLN A 493 -15.65 13.61 -20.83
CA GLN A 493 -14.63 12.60 -21.04
C GLN A 493 -13.40 13.26 -21.66
N MET A 494 -12.29 13.21 -20.95
CA MET A 494 -11.04 13.87 -21.34
C MET A 494 -9.93 12.84 -21.55
N SER A 495 -9.17 13.01 -22.62
CA SER A 495 -7.94 12.27 -22.90
C SER A 495 -6.84 13.27 -23.28
N MET A 496 -5.66 13.13 -22.68
CA MET A 496 -4.50 13.98 -22.93
C MET A 496 -3.27 13.12 -23.16
N ILE A 497 -2.47 13.49 -24.14
CA ILE A 497 -1.20 12.83 -24.48
C ILE A 497 -0.10 13.89 -24.53
N GLY A 498 1.04 13.60 -23.90
CA GLY A 498 2.22 14.45 -23.88
C GLY A 498 3.49 13.66 -23.55
N ASP A 499 4.58 14.38 -23.29
CA ASP A 499 5.87 13.78 -22.94
C ASP A 499 6.13 13.82 -21.43
N VAL A 500 5.62 14.81 -20.71
CA VAL A 500 5.80 14.96 -19.26
C VAL A 500 4.50 15.43 -18.63
N ALA A 501 4.09 14.81 -17.52
CA ALA A 501 3.04 15.34 -16.66
C ALA A 501 3.61 15.68 -15.28
N GLU A 502 3.16 16.80 -14.74
CA GLU A 502 3.51 17.28 -13.41
C GLU A 502 2.23 17.63 -12.64
N ALA A 503 2.20 17.30 -11.36
CA ALA A 503 1.11 17.66 -10.48
C ALA A 503 1.66 18.12 -9.13
N THR A 504 1.04 19.13 -8.54
CA THR A 504 1.40 19.62 -7.20
C THR A 504 0.20 19.52 -6.27
N LEU A 505 0.44 19.09 -5.04
CA LEU A 505 -0.58 18.97 -4.00
C LEU A 505 -0.73 20.27 -3.21
N VAL A 506 -1.95 20.51 -2.70
CA VAL A 506 -2.25 21.64 -1.80
C VAL A 506 -1.53 21.47 -0.47
N ARG A 507 -1.47 20.23 0.04
CA ARG A 507 -0.74 19.86 1.25
C ARG A 507 0.25 18.73 0.91
N PRO A 508 1.53 18.87 1.25
CA PRO A 508 2.48 17.78 1.05
C PRO A 508 2.10 16.58 1.92
N ILE A 509 2.37 15.39 1.42
CA ILE A 509 2.26 14.13 2.16
C ILE A 509 3.61 13.85 2.82
N ASP A 510 3.61 13.68 4.14
CA ASP A 510 4.77 13.18 4.90
C ASP A 510 4.68 11.65 4.99
N PHE A 511 5.62 10.93 4.37
CA PHE A 511 5.64 9.47 4.38
C PHE A 511 6.01 8.88 5.74
N ARG A 512 6.64 9.67 6.64
CA ARG A 512 6.92 9.23 8.02
C ARG A 512 5.69 9.33 8.89
N ASN A 513 4.90 10.38 8.72
CA ASN A 513 3.66 10.63 9.47
C ASN A 513 2.51 10.96 8.52
N PRO A 514 1.98 9.98 7.77
CA PRO A 514 0.87 10.22 6.88
C PRO A 514 -0.34 10.65 7.72
N ASP A 515 -0.78 11.91 7.59
CA ASP A 515 -2.01 12.38 8.22
C ASP A 515 -3.20 11.69 7.53
N VAL A 516 -3.64 10.58 8.12
CA VAL A 516 -4.76 9.75 7.62
C VAL A 516 -6.08 10.53 7.60
N ARG A 517 -6.17 11.69 8.26
CA ARG A 517 -7.38 12.52 8.31
C ARG A 517 -7.36 13.64 7.27
N GLY A 518 -6.19 14.03 6.78
CA GLY A 518 -6.02 15.12 5.84
C GLY A 518 -6.05 14.64 4.40
N ARG A 519 -7.21 14.72 3.71
CA ARG A 519 -7.21 14.60 2.24
C ARG A 519 -6.40 15.75 1.63
N SER A 520 -5.40 15.44 0.83
CA SER A 520 -4.70 16.43 0.03
C SER A 520 -5.28 16.48 -1.38
N ASP A 521 -5.63 17.68 -1.82
CA ASP A 521 -6.16 17.93 -3.16
C ASP A 521 -5.04 18.36 -4.13
N LEU A 522 -5.32 18.27 -5.43
CA LEU A 522 -4.43 18.78 -6.47
C LEU A 522 -4.55 20.31 -6.57
N LEU A 523 -3.43 21.01 -6.47
CA LEU A 523 -3.34 22.46 -6.70
C LEU A 523 -3.16 22.78 -8.18
N THR A 524 -2.11 22.24 -8.79
CA THR A 524 -1.78 22.42 -10.20
C THR A 524 -1.60 21.08 -10.89
N VAL A 525 -2.01 21.03 -12.16
CA VAL A 525 -1.73 19.92 -13.07
C VAL A 525 -1.18 20.51 -14.36
N SER A 526 -0.08 19.95 -14.86
CA SER A 526 0.59 20.38 -16.07
C SER A 526 0.89 19.17 -16.93
N ILE A 527 0.71 19.30 -18.24
CA ILE A 527 1.21 18.35 -19.23
C ILE A 527 1.98 19.13 -20.29
N SER A 528 3.14 18.62 -20.68
CA SER A 528 4.01 19.28 -21.65
C SER A 528 4.56 18.30 -22.67
N GLY A 529 4.84 18.83 -23.85
CA GLY A 529 5.47 18.14 -24.95
C GLY A 529 6.87 18.67 -25.16
N GLN A 530 7.86 17.78 -25.18
CA GLN A 530 9.25 18.13 -25.50
C GLN A 530 9.48 18.05 -27.01
N ASN A 531 9.03 16.96 -27.64
CA ASN A 531 9.25 16.68 -29.06
C ASN A 531 7.97 16.79 -29.90
N LYS A 532 6.82 16.47 -29.29
CA LYS A 532 5.50 16.56 -29.94
C LYS A 532 4.62 17.53 -29.15
N LEU A 533 3.66 18.15 -29.81
CA LEU A 533 2.66 18.95 -29.10
C LEU A 533 1.82 18.04 -28.20
N VAL A 534 1.46 18.55 -27.03
CA VAL A 534 0.39 17.99 -26.21
C VAL A 534 -0.87 17.92 -27.06
N GLN A 535 -1.54 16.78 -27.04
CA GLN A 535 -2.85 16.58 -27.64
C GLN A 535 -3.86 16.39 -26.54
N MET A 536 -4.89 17.24 -26.49
CA MET A 536 -6.04 17.04 -25.61
C MET A 536 -7.29 16.87 -26.46
N VAL A 537 -8.12 15.93 -26.05
CA VAL A 537 -9.44 15.67 -26.59
C VAL A 537 -10.43 15.65 -25.44
N ASN A 538 -11.50 16.43 -25.56
CA ASN A 538 -12.59 16.43 -24.61
C ASN A 538 -13.93 16.22 -25.34
N ARG A 539 -14.79 15.36 -24.79
CA ARG A 539 -16.16 15.15 -25.25
C ARG A 539 -17.11 15.37 -24.09
N THR A 540 -18.13 16.20 -24.30
CA THR A 540 -19.17 16.43 -23.29
C THR A 540 -20.45 15.75 -23.73
N PHE A 541 -21.10 15.04 -22.82
CA PHE A 541 -22.36 14.34 -23.04
C PHE A 541 -23.43 14.85 -22.07
N ASP A 542 -24.68 14.90 -22.52
CA ASP A 542 -25.82 15.13 -21.63
C ASP A 542 -26.12 13.91 -20.75
N THR A 543 -27.07 14.06 -19.82
CA THR A 543 -27.48 12.96 -18.93
C THR A 543 -28.16 11.80 -19.64
N ALA A 544 -28.56 11.97 -20.91
CA ALA A 544 -29.12 10.92 -21.75
C ALA A 544 -28.05 10.23 -22.62
N GLY A 545 -26.79 10.67 -22.54
CA GLY A 545 -25.66 10.12 -23.29
C GLY A 545 -25.48 10.71 -24.70
N ASN A 546 -26.22 11.77 -25.08
CA ASN A 546 -25.98 12.42 -26.36
C ASN A 546 -24.82 13.40 -26.26
N GLN A 547 -23.92 13.39 -27.25
CA GLN A 547 -22.79 14.31 -27.30
C GLN A 547 -23.28 15.75 -27.51
N GLN A 548 -22.78 16.67 -26.69
CA GLN A 548 -23.11 18.09 -26.68
C GLN A 548 -21.94 18.96 -27.19
N SER A 549 -20.71 18.52 -26.96
CA SER A 549 -19.51 19.20 -27.45
C SER A 549 -18.37 18.24 -27.75
N PHE A 550 -17.48 18.66 -28.64
CA PHE A 550 -16.21 18.03 -28.94
C PHE A 550 -15.13 19.10 -29.04
N GLU A 551 -14.15 19.03 -28.15
CA GLU A 551 -13.01 19.94 -28.10
C GLU A 551 -11.71 19.19 -28.42
N GLN A 552 -10.83 19.86 -29.16
CA GLN A 552 -9.47 19.40 -29.41
C GLN A 552 -8.50 20.56 -29.16
N LEU A 553 -7.37 20.27 -28.53
CA LEU A 553 -6.31 21.25 -28.28
C LEU A 553 -4.96 20.64 -28.64
N HIS A 554 -4.15 21.42 -29.34
CA HIS A 554 -2.72 21.19 -29.55
C HIS A 554 -1.93 22.36 -28.97
N SER A 555 -0.97 22.06 -28.10
CA SER A 555 -0.17 23.06 -27.39
C SER A 555 1.20 22.50 -26.99
N ARG A 556 2.18 23.36 -26.71
CA ARG A 556 3.47 22.90 -26.15
C ARG A 556 3.36 22.48 -24.68
N ARG A 557 2.52 23.16 -23.92
CA ARG A 557 2.27 22.89 -22.50
C ARG A 557 0.88 23.36 -22.14
N LEU A 558 0.13 22.55 -21.41
CA LEU A 558 -1.14 22.93 -20.81
C LEU A 558 -0.98 22.84 -19.29
N THR A 559 -1.29 23.92 -18.58
CA THR A 559 -1.28 23.95 -17.11
C THR A 559 -2.62 24.46 -16.61
N LEU A 560 -3.14 23.84 -15.54
CA LEU A 560 -4.41 24.17 -14.90
C LEU A 560 -4.20 24.27 -13.39
N ASN A 561 -4.61 25.40 -12.81
CA ASN A 561 -4.82 25.54 -11.38
C ASN A 561 -6.24 25.11 -11.02
N LYS A 562 -6.39 24.05 -10.23
CA LYS A 562 -7.71 23.50 -9.90
C LYS A 562 -8.48 24.33 -8.89
N GLN A 563 -7.81 25.16 -8.09
CA GLN A 563 -8.45 26.01 -7.08
C GLN A 563 -8.96 27.32 -7.68
N SER A 564 -8.16 28.00 -8.51
CA SER A 564 -8.56 29.27 -9.14
C SER A 564 -9.31 29.07 -10.46
N GLY A 565 -9.16 27.91 -11.10
CA GLY A 565 -9.68 27.63 -12.44
C GLY A 565 -8.86 28.29 -13.56
N GLU A 566 -7.77 28.98 -13.23
CA GLU A 566 -6.87 29.56 -14.21
C GLU A 566 -6.13 28.47 -14.98
N PHE A 567 -5.99 28.66 -16.27
CA PHE A 567 -5.21 27.77 -17.12
C PHE A 567 -4.42 28.55 -18.18
N ASP A 568 -3.28 27.99 -18.57
CA ASP A 568 -2.49 28.50 -19.69
C ASP A 568 -2.11 27.36 -20.64
N ALA A 569 -2.09 27.67 -21.94
CA ALA A 569 -1.61 26.77 -22.97
C ALA A 569 -0.51 27.45 -23.81
N ALA A 570 0.72 26.97 -23.72
CA ALA A 570 1.87 27.57 -24.41
C ALA A 570 1.85 27.27 -25.92
N GLY A 571 2.11 28.29 -26.74
CA GLY A 571 2.13 28.20 -28.20
C GLY A 571 3.51 27.85 -28.80
N PRO A 572 3.58 27.71 -30.12
CA PRO A 572 2.47 27.78 -31.07
C PRO A 572 1.54 26.57 -30.96
N GLY A 573 0.26 26.77 -31.27
CA GLY A 573 -0.74 25.72 -31.14
C GLY A 573 -2.09 26.11 -31.75
N TRP A 574 -3.08 25.24 -31.55
CA TRP A 574 -4.45 25.49 -32.00
C TRP A 574 -5.46 24.80 -31.09
N VAL A 575 -6.66 25.37 -31.00
CA VAL A 575 -7.82 24.75 -30.34
C VAL A 575 -8.99 24.72 -31.30
N SER A 576 -9.83 23.69 -31.23
CA SER A 576 -11.12 23.68 -31.90
C SER A 576 -12.23 23.18 -31.00
N THR A 577 -13.43 23.70 -31.20
CA THR A 577 -14.66 23.22 -30.58
C THR A 577 -15.73 23.01 -31.65
N ILE A 578 -16.44 21.88 -31.55
CA ILE A 578 -17.71 21.63 -32.22
C ILE A 578 -18.76 21.56 -31.13
N ARG A 579 -19.87 22.29 -31.30
CA ARG A 579 -20.97 22.31 -30.33
C ARG A 579 -22.28 22.70 -30.97
N TYR A 580 -23.39 22.42 -30.29
CA TYR A 580 -24.69 22.94 -30.67
C TYR A 580 -24.79 24.45 -30.40
N LEU A 581 -25.39 25.18 -31.35
CA LEU A 581 -25.60 26.64 -31.28
C LEU A 581 -26.65 27.05 -30.24
N SER A 582 -27.52 26.11 -29.87
CA SER A 582 -28.56 26.23 -28.84
C SER A 582 -28.85 24.83 -28.30
N ASP A 583 -29.01 24.68 -26.99
CA ASP A 583 -29.35 23.41 -26.36
C ASP A 583 -30.69 22.89 -26.94
N PRO A 584 -30.70 21.73 -27.64
CA PRO A 584 -31.92 21.16 -28.20
C PRO A 584 -33.01 20.89 -27.15
N LEU A 585 -32.62 20.77 -25.87
CA LEU A 585 -33.49 20.33 -24.77
C LEU A 585 -34.13 21.48 -23.98
N GLN A 586 -33.64 22.72 -24.11
CA GLN A 586 -34.20 23.88 -23.39
C GLN A 586 -35.59 24.33 -23.88
N LYS A 587 -36.06 23.85 -25.05
CA LYS A 587 -37.42 24.14 -25.56
C LYS A 587 -38.48 23.13 -25.13
N ARG A 588 -38.36 22.51 -23.95
CA ARG A 588 -39.47 21.77 -23.33
C ARG A 588 -40.10 22.60 -22.22
N SER A 589 -41.02 23.49 -22.59
CA SER A 589 -41.93 24.11 -21.61
C SER A 589 -42.89 23.04 -21.09
N ALA A 590 -42.96 22.88 -19.77
CA ALA A 590 -43.87 21.97 -19.10
C ALA A 590 -45.33 22.38 -19.41
N GLY A 591 -46.09 21.51 -20.08
CA GLY A 591 -47.55 21.67 -20.23
C GLY A 591 -48.15 21.45 -21.62
N ALA A 592 -47.36 21.17 -22.66
CA ALA A 592 -47.93 20.84 -23.98
C ALA A 592 -48.03 19.31 -24.18
N ALA A 593 -49.22 18.84 -24.54
CA ALA A 593 -49.52 17.45 -24.90
C ALA A 593 -48.57 16.95 -26.03
N PRO A 594 -48.32 15.63 -26.14
CA PRO A 594 -47.36 15.07 -27.10
C PRO A 594 -47.89 15.25 -28.53
N VAL A 595 -47.47 16.33 -29.19
CA VAL A 595 -47.53 16.42 -30.64
C VAL A 595 -46.38 15.58 -31.19
N ALA A 596 -46.69 14.67 -32.10
CA ALA A 596 -45.72 13.82 -32.78
C ALA A 596 -44.47 14.64 -33.16
N ALA A 597 -43.31 14.17 -32.72
CA ALA A 597 -42.03 14.83 -32.93
C ALA A 597 -41.85 15.13 -34.43
N SER A 598 -41.83 16.41 -34.78
CA SER A 598 -41.36 16.83 -36.09
C SER A 598 -39.88 16.41 -36.19
N PRO A 599 -39.43 15.65 -37.21
CA PRO A 599 -38.09 15.06 -37.22
C PRO A 599 -36.92 16.06 -37.39
N TYR A 600 -37.15 17.37 -37.38
CA TYR A 600 -36.15 18.36 -37.79
C TYR A 600 -36.26 19.70 -37.04
N LEU A 601 -36.08 19.71 -35.72
CA LEU A 601 -35.39 20.85 -35.10
C LEU A 601 -33.89 20.56 -35.22
N GLN A 602 -33.34 20.75 -36.42
CA GLN A 602 -31.92 20.52 -36.68
C GLN A 602 -31.10 21.56 -35.93
N SER A 603 -30.71 21.26 -34.70
CA SER A 603 -29.65 21.96 -33.99
C SER A 603 -28.40 21.92 -34.87
N LYS A 604 -28.09 23.02 -35.54
CA LYS A 604 -26.90 23.09 -36.40
C LYS A 604 -25.66 23.08 -35.52
N LEU A 605 -24.73 22.16 -35.80
CA LEU A 605 -23.42 22.16 -35.17
C LEU A 605 -22.61 23.34 -35.69
N THR A 606 -21.88 23.98 -34.78
CA THR A 606 -20.96 25.09 -35.10
C THR A 606 -19.55 24.65 -34.77
N TYR A 607 -18.65 24.89 -35.72
CA TYR A 607 -17.21 24.74 -35.56
C TYR A 607 -16.58 26.10 -35.27
N LEU A 608 -15.64 26.13 -34.32
CA LEU A 608 -14.71 27.22 -34.11
C LEU A 608 -13.32 26.62 -33.97
N ARG A 609 -12.35 27.07 -34.77
CA ARG A 609 -10.92 26.80 -34.61
C ARG A 609 -10.19 28.10 -34.39
N VAL A 610 -9.23 28.10 -33.48
CA VAL A 610 -8.33 29.24 -33.24
C VAL A 610 -6.89 28.73 -33.22
N ASP A 611 -6.10 29.18 -34.19
CA ASP A 611 -4.65 29.00 -34.24
C ASP A 611 -3.99 30.23 -33.58
N TYR A 612 -2.93 30.02 -32.79
CA TYR A 612 -2.24 31.07 -32.02
C TYR A 612 -0.73 30.81 -31.95
N GLN A 613 0.06 31.87 -31.78
CA GLN A 613 1.53 31.76 -31.76
C GLN A 613 2.12 31.75 -30.35
N ARG A 614 1.65 32.62 -29.44
CA ARG A 614 2.30 32.77 -28.12
C ARG A 614 1.67 31.91 -27.04
N ALA A 615 0.41 32.14 -26.71
CA ALA A 615 -0.26 31.42 -25.63
C ALA A 615 -1.78 31.56 -25.68
N ILE A 616 -2.44 30.63 -24.99
CA ILE A 616 -3.79 30.78 -24.46
C ILE A 616 -3.67 31.09 -22.97
N ILE A 617 -4.43 32.06 -22.47
CA ILE A 617 -4.63 32.30 -21.04
C ILE A 617 -6.13 32.34 -20.79
N GLY A 618 -6.61 31.67 -19.76
CA GLY A 618 -8.04 31.68 -19.47
C GLY A 618 -8.36 31.28 -18.05
N ASN A 619 -9.65 31.37 -17.75
CA ASN A 619 -10.20 30.84 -16.51
C ASN A 619 -11.42 29.98 -16.84
N TYR A 620 -11.32 28.70 -16.51
CA TYR A 620 -12.35 27.71 -16.80
C TYR A 620 -13.65 27.99 -16.04
N PHE A 621 -13.57 28.49 -14.80
CA PHE A 621 -14.74 28.85 -14.02
C PHE A 621 -15.45 30.08 -14.58
N GLN A 622 -14.70 31.04 -15.10
CA GLN A 622 -15.24 32.23 -15.75
C GLN A 622 -15.64 31.99 -17.20
N ARG A 623 -15.30 30.81 -17.78
CA ARG A 623 -15.54 30.46 -19.19
C ARG A 623 -15.03 31.52 -20.17
N GLN A 624 -13.87 32.09 -19.85
CA GLN A 624 -13.22 33.13 -20.63
C GLN A 624 -11.82 32.68 -21.02
N VAL A 625 -11.46 32.94 -22.28
CA VAL A 625 -10.19 32.53 -22.88
C VAL A 625 -9.65 33.68 -23.73
N GLU A 626 -8.34 33.91 -23.66
CA GLU A 626 -7.61 34.89 -24.45
C GLU A 626 -6.50 34.21 -25.24
N PHE A 627 -6.48 34.43 -26.55
CA PHE A 627 -5.48 33.95 -27.49
C PHE A 627 -4.52 35.09 -27.83
N LEU A 628 -3.22 34.78 -27.83
CA LEU A 628 -2.16 35.78 -27.90
C LEU A 628 -1.22 35.52 -29.09
N ASP A 629 -1.01 36.58 -29.85
CA ASP A 629 -0.12 36.75 -31.00
C ASP A 629 -0.45 35.86 -32.21
N GLY A 630 -0.48 36.47 -33.40
CA GLY A 630 -0.66 35.77 -34.68
C GLY A 630 -1.93 34.90 -34.71
N VAL A 631 -3.04 35.41 -34.15
CA VAL A 631 -4.27 34.65 -33.98
C VAL A 631 -5.02 34.55 -35.30
N VAL A 632 -5.44 33.34 -35.66
CA VAL A 632 -6.33 33.07 -36.80
C VAL A 632 -7.51 32.24 -36.30
N ALA A 633 -8.71 32.80 -36.35
CA ALA A 633 -9.94 32.11 -35.98
C ALA A 633 -10.79 31.81 -37.23
N LEU A 634 -11.27 30.57 -37.33
CA LEU A 634 -12.18 30.09 -38.36
C LEU A 634 -13.46 29.57 -37.70
N SER A 635 -14.62 30.03 -38.17
CA SER A 635 -15.91 29.57 -37.66
C SER A 635 -16.93 29.33 -38.77
N GLY A 636 -17.84 28.39 -38.55
CA GLY A 636 -18.89 28.08 -39.51
C GLY A 636 -19.72 26.87 -39.12
N PRO A 637 -20.83 26.61 -39.84
CA PRO A 637 -21.65 25.43 -39.60
C PRO A 637 -20.98 24.14 -40.11
N VAL A 638 -21.18 23.03 -39.40
CA VAL A 638 -20.72 21.69 -39.78
C VAL A 638 -21.87 20.67 -39.74
N ARG A 639 -21.73 19.54 -40.45
CA ARG A 639 -22.78 18.51 -40.54
C ARG A 639 -22.59 17.39 -39.52
N GLY A 640 -21.37 17.14 -39.08
CA GLY A 640 -21.03 16.11 -38.09
C GLY A 640 -19.93 16.53 -37.12
N TRP A 641 -19.61 15.65 -36.17
CA TRP A 641 -18.60 15.88 -35.13
C TRP A 641 -17.15 15.73 -35.63
N ASP A 642 -16.95 15.12 -36.79
CA ASP A 642 -15.64 14.92 -37.41
C ASP A 642 -15.40 15.91 -38.58
N ASP A 643 -16.36 16.79 -38.84
CA ASP A 643 -16.28 17.80 -39.89
C ASP A 643 -15.42 18.99 -39.46
N VAL A 644 -14.73 19.60 -40.43
CA VAL A 644 -13.91 20.80 -40.22
C VAL A 644 -14.22 21.86 -41.27
N VAL A 645 -14.10 23.13 -40.90
CA VAL A 645 -14.13 24.26 -41.84
C VAL A 645 -12.75 24.41 -42.48
N GLN A 646 -12.66 24.31 -43.81
CA GLN A 646 -11.38 24.30 -44.56
C GLN A 646 -11.08 25.60 -45.33
N ALA A 647 -11.70 26.71 -44.96
CA ALA A 647 -11.58 27.96 -45.69
C ALA A 647 -10.49 28.87 -45.10
N ASP A 648 -9.35 28.98 -45.78
CA ASP A 648 -8.22 29.83 -45.38
C ASP A 648 -8.24 31.23 -46.04
N ARG A 649 -9.11 31.43 -47.05
CA ARG A 649 -9.25 32.67 -47.82
C ARG A 649 -10.72 33.01 -48.11
N LEU A 650 -11.02 34.29 -48.33
CA LEU A 650 -12.36 34.81 -48.58
C LEU A 650 -13.10 34.04 -49.70
N GLU A 651 -12.43 33.74 -50.82
CA GLU A 651 -13.04 33.08 -51.98
C GLU A 651 -13.41 31.62 -51.72
N ARG A 652 -12.83 31.01 -50.68
CA ARG A 652 -13.06 29.61 -50.28
C ARG A 652 -14.07 29.48 -49.16
N LEU A 653 -14.48 30.58 -48.53
CA LEU A 653 -15.53 30.58 -47.50
C LEU A 653 -16.85 30.14 -48.13
N ARG A 654 -17.55 29.25 -47.43
CA ARG A 654 -18.93 28.84 -47.70
C ARG A 654 -19.90 29.70 -46.90
N ASP A 655 -21.19 29.57 -47.19
CA ASP A 655 -22.22 30.36 -46.52
C ASP A 655 -22.17 30.16 -45.00
N ASP A 656 -22.22 31.27 -44.25
CA ASP A 656 -22.09 31.36 -42.80
C ASP A 656 -20.69 31.01 -42.24
N GLU A 657 -19.68 30.85 -43.09
CA GLU A 657 -18.28 30.75 -42.66
C GLU A 657 -17.63 32.13 -42.52
N LYS A 658 -16.81 32.27 -41.48
CA LYS A 658 -16.10 33.50 -41.11
C LYS A 658 -14.67 33.18 -40.74
N ARG A 659 -13.76 34.07 -41.13
CA ARG A 659 -12.35 34.07 -40.75
C ARG A 659 -12.00 35.38 -40.06
N LEU A 660 -11.21 35.33 -39.01
CA LEU A 660 -10.74 36.48 -38.26
C LEU A 660 -9.23 36.34 -38.02
N THR A 661 -8.46 37.40 -38.27
CA THR A 661 -7.05 37.48 -37.90
C THR A 661 -6.82 38.67 -36.99
N CYS A 662 -6.02 38.51 -35.93
CA CYS A 662 -5.68 39.60 -35.01
C CYS A 662 -4.44 39.26 -34.17
N ASP A 663 -3.94 40.23 -33.41
CA ASP A 663 -2.88 40.01 -32.44
C ASP A 663 -3.43 39.40 -31.14
N ARG A 664 -4.68 39.70 -30.78
CA ARG A 664 -5.30 39.22 -29.55
C ARG A 664 -6.79 38.98 -29.73
N LEU A 665 -7.24 37.79 -29.33
CA LEU A 665 -8.65 37.42 -29.36
C LEU A 665 -9.11 36.98 -27.98
N THR A 666 -10.10 37.66 -27.42
CA THR A 666 -10.82 37.19 -26.23
C THR A 666 -12.12 36.51 -26.67
N VAL A 667 -12.39 35.34 -26.12
CA VAL A 667 -13.61 34.56 -26.30
C VAL A 667 -14.21 34.32 -24.92
N ALA A 668 -15.45 34.77 -24.71
CA ALA A 668 -16.18 34.57 -23.48
C ALA A 668 -17.53 33.90 -23.76
N GLU A 669 -17.85 32.88 -22.96
CA GLU A 669 -19.20 32.31 -22.96
C GLU A 669 -20.05 33.00 -21.90
N MET A 670 -21.10 33.67 -22.36
CA MET A 670 -22.05 34.36 -21.50
C MET A 670 -23.23 33.45 -21.21
N ASN A 671 -23.79 33.56 -20.01
CA ASN A 671 -24.96 32.81 -19.58
C ASN A 671 -25.84 33.70 -18.69
N ASP A 672 -27.10 33.88 -19.07
CA ASP A 672 -28.10 34.62 -18.28
C ASP A 672 -29.04 33.71 -17.47
N GLY A 673 -28.74 32.40 -17.44
CA GLY A 673 -29.56 31.36 -16.80
C GLY A 673 -30.56 30.69 -17.74
N HIS A 674 -30.90 31.33 -18.86
CA HIS A 674 -31.83 30.79 -19.86
C HIS A 674 -31.16 30.56 -21.22
N ASN A 675 -30.24 31.42 -21.62
CA ASN A 675 -29.51 31.36 -22.88
C ASN A 675 -28.01 31.38 -22.64
N ARG A 676 -27.29 30.67 -23.51
CA ARG A 676 -25.83 30.70 -23.60
C ARG A 676 -25.44 31.29 -24.95
N TRP A 677 -24.53 32.26 -24.97
CA TRP A 677 -24.02 32.85 -26.20
C TRP A 677 -22.54 33.16 -26.10
N MET A 678 -21.88 33.24 -27.25
CA MET A 678 -20.47 33.63 -27.33
C MET A 678 -20.32 35.12 -27.60
N GLU A 679 -19.34 35.71 -26.92
CA GLU A 679 -18.82 37.05 -27.22
C GLU A 679 -17.36 36.94 -27.62
N LEU A 680 -17.01 37.61 -28.71
CA LEU A 680 -15.63 37.68 -29.21
C LEU A 680 -15.18 39.13 -29.22
N SER A 681 -13.94 39.37 -28.79
CA SER A 681 -13.30 40.68 -28.83
C SER A 681 -11.90 40.52 -29.40
N ALA A 682 -11.67 41.03 -30.60
CA ALA A 682 -10.39 41.06 -31.28
C ALA A 682 -9.73 42.44 -31.14
N ALA A 683 -8.43 42.45 -30.90
CA ALA A 683 -7.65 43.67 -30.79
C ALA A 683 -6.28 43.49 -31.45
N GLY A 684 -5.77 44.58 -32.05
CA GLY A 684 -4.50 44.58 -32.77
C GLY A 684 -4.65 43.94 -34.15
N ASN A 685 -4.47 44.75 -35.20
CA ASN A 685 -4.53 44.31 -36.60
C ASN A 685 -5.75 43.43 -36.94
N ALA A 686 -6.93 43.77 -36.41
CA ALA A 686 -8.11 42.92 -36.52
C ALA A 686 -8.72 43.00 -37.93
N HIS A 687 -8.74 41.86 -38.62
CA HIS A 687 -9.32 41.71 -39.95
C HIS A 687 -10.25 40.50 -39.99
N ALA A 688 -11.47 40.70 -40.49
CA ALA A 688 -12.46 39.63 -40.61
C ALA A 688 -13.02 39.53 -42.01
N ASP A 689 -13.07 38.30 -42.51
CA ASP A 689 -13.66 37.89 -43.77
C ASP A 689 -14.90 37.06 -43.46
N GLY A 690 -16.02 37.31 -44.15
CA GLY A 690 -17.21 36.48 -43.96
C GLY A 690 -18.05 36.36 -45.20
N ARG A 691 -18.68 35.20 -45.34
CA ARG A 691 -19.67 34.94 -46.38
C ARG A 691 -21.03 34.69 -45.73
N THR A 692 -22.03 35.37 -46.24
CA THR A 692 -23.43 35.22 -45.82
C THR A 692 -24.28 34.92 -47.05
N ARG A 693 -25.55 34.54 -46.82
CA ARG A 693 -26.52 34.43 -47.92
C ARG A 693 -26.70 35.73 -48.72
N MET A 694 -26.36 36.88 -48.12
CA MET A 694 -26.44 38.22 -48.72
C MET A 694 -25.14 38.64 -49.42
N GLY A 695 -24.13 37.76 -49.55
CA GLY A 695 -22.84 38.05 -50.17
C GLY A 695 -21.66 38.05 -49.19
N TYR A 696 -20.53 38.64 -49.61
CA TYR A 696 -19.28 38.66 -48.83
C TYR A 696 -19.08 40.01 -48.15
N PHE A 697 -18.37 39.98 -47.03
CA PHE A 697 -17.85 41.18 -46.40
C PHE A 697 -16.41 40.99 -45.94
N THR A 698 -15.66 42.09 -45.95
CA THR A 698 -14.36 42.21 -45.28
C THR A 698 -14.43 43.39 -44.33
N ALA A 699 -13.93 43.21 -43.11
CA ALA A 699 -13.92 44.21 -42.06
C ALA A 699 -12.50 44.37 -41.53
N ALA A 700 -12.05 45.60 -41.32
CA ALA A 700 -10.75 45.92 -40.76
C ALA A 700 -10.87 47.03 -39.72
N SER A 701 -10.25 46.85 -38.55
CA SER A 701 -10.27 47.84 -37.47
C SER A 701 -9.17 47.57 -36.45
N HIS A 702 -8.90 48.51 -35.56
CA HIS A 702 -7.99 48.26 -34.45
C HIS A 702 -8.64 47.38 -33.37
N ARG A 703 -9.95 47.53 -33.13
CA ARG A 703 -10.75 46.70 -32.24
C ARG A 703 -12.04 46.28 -32.91
N MET A 704 -12.37 45.01 -32.77
CA MET A 704 -13.59 44.40 -33.32
C MET A 704 -14.25 43.54 -32.25
N SER A 705 -15.56 43.67 -32.05
CA SER A 705 -16.31 42.79 -31.16
C SER A 705 -17.50 42.15 -31.86
N TYR A 706 -17.77 40.89 -31.57
CA TYR A 706 -18.94 40.17 -32.08
C TYR A 706 -19.76 39.57 -30.96
N THR A 707 -21.07 39.85 -30.95
CA THR A 707 -22.03 39.24 -30.03
C THR A 707 -22.95 38.29 -30.80
N GLN A 708 -22.82 36.98 -30.54
CA GLN A 708 -23.57 35.95 -31.27
C GLN A 708 -25.09 36.10 -31.12
N ALA A 709 -25.59 36.39 -29.92
CA ALA A 709 -27.03 36.53 -29.64
C ALA A 709 -27.71 37.66 -30.43
N LYS A 710 -26.95 38.70 -30.77
CA LYS A 710 -27.43 39.89 -31.50
C LYS A 710 -27.07 39.89 -32.98
N ASP A 711 -26.28 38.90 -33.41
CA ASP A 711 -25.56 38.90 -34.68
C ASP A 711 -24.91 40.26 -34.99
N LEU A 712 -24.26 40.86 -33.98
CA LEU A 712 -23.76 42.23 -34.06
C LEU A 712 -22.24 42.23 -34.11
N LEU A 713 -21.67 42.72 -35.21
CA LEU A 713 -20.27 43.04 -35.39
C LEU A 713 -20.06 44.54 -35.17
N VAL A 714 -19.22 44.91 -34.21
CA VAL A 714 -18.84 46.30 -33.93
C VAL A 714 -17.38 46.49 -34.29
N LEU A 715 -17.08 47.51 -35.09
CA LEU A 715 -15.74 47.91 -35.49
C LEU A 715 -15.43 49.29 -34.89
N GLU A 716 -14.29 49.43 -34.23
CA GLU A 716 -13.88 50.67 -33.57
C GLU A 716 -12.48 51.11 -34.00
N SER A 717 -12.33 52.42 -34.25
CA SER A 717 -11.05 53.05 -34.54
C SER A 717 -10.20 53.25 -33.28
N ASN A 718 -8.89 53.36 -33.47
CA ASN A 718 -7.94 53.80 -32.42
C ASN A 718 -7.65 55.31 -32.49
N GLY A 719 -8.40 56.06 -33.31
CA GLY A 719 -8.16 57.47 -33.60
C GLY A 719 -7.07 57.76 -34.65
N ARG A 720 -6.27 56.76 -35.06
CA ARG A 720 -5.29 56.86 -36.17
C ARG A 720 -5.80 56.20 -37.44
N ASP A 721 -6.38 55.01 -37.32
CA ASP A 721 -6.92 54.21 -38.41
C ASP A 721 -8.44 54.09 -38.25
N ASP A 722 -9.20 54.51 -39.26
CA ASP A 722 -10.65 54.35 -39.27
C ASP A 722 -11.07 52.88 -39.37
N ALA A 723 -12.22 52.54 -38.80
CA ALA A 723 -12.84 51.24 -39.06
C ALA A 723 -13.32 51.19 -40.52
N LYS A 724 -13.02 50.11 -41.22
CA LYS A 724 -13.38 49.88 -42.63
C LYS A 724 -14.24 48.64 -42.76
N LEU A 725 -15.36 48.74 -43.47
CA LEU A 725 -16.21 47.63 -43.87
C LEU A 725 -16.44 47.67 -45.38
N THR A 726 -16.04 46.61 -46.08
CA THR A 726 -16.32 46.41 -47.51
C THR A 726 -17.30 45.27 -47.65
N ARG A 727 -18.33 45.43 -48.50
CA ARG A 727 -19.39 44.44 -48.73
C ARG A 727 -19.68 44.30 -50.21
N GLN A 728 -19.97 43.07 -50.62
CA GLN A 728 -20.34 42.72 -51.98
C GLN A 728 -21.58 41.82 -51.94
N LEU A 729 -22.73 42.30 -52.43
CA LEU A 729 -24.03 41.64 -52.25
C LEU A 729 -24.20 40.34 -53.05
N ALA A 730 -23.46 40.19 -54.15
CA ALA A 730 -23.41 38.99 -54.98
C ALA A 730 -22.01 38.84 -55.62
N VAL A 731 -21.60 37.61 -55.92
CA VAL A 731 -20.32 37.35 -56.62
C VAL A 731 -20.28 38.15 -57.93
N GLY A 732 -19.34 39.10 -58.03
CA GLY A 732 -19.17 39.96 -59.21
C GLY A 732 -19.96 41.29 -59.19
N SER A 733 -20.75 41.56 -58.15
CA SER A 733 -21.39 42.88 -57.96
C SER A 733 -20.37 43.95 -57.53
N PRO A 734 -20.63 45.25 -57.75
CA PRO A 734 -19.76 46.31 -57.26
C PRO A 734 -19.58 46.25 -55.74
N GLU A 735 -18.36 46.46 -55.26
CA GLU A 735 -18.11 46.55 -53.83
C GLU A 735 -18.64 47.88 -53.28
N SER A 736 -19.24 47.82 -52.09
CA SER A 736 -19.58 48.99 -51.27
C SER A 736 -18.61 49.07 -50.10
N THR A 737 -17.94 50.22 -49.93
CA THR A 737 -16.95 50.41 -48.86
C THR A 737 -17.36 51.59 -47.99
N VAL A 738 -17.26 51.38 -46.68
CA VAL A 738 -17.60 52.35 -45.64
C VAL A 738 -16.42 52.50 -44.69
N THR A 739 -16.06 53.75 -44.35
CA THR A 739 -15.12 54.07 -43.28
C THR A 739 -15.76 55.01 -42.25
N ALA A 740 -15.59 54.70 -40.97
CA ALA A 740 -16.11 55.50 -39.86
C ALA A 740 -15.29 55.26 -38.57
N ARG A 741 -15.49 56.09 -37.54
CA ARG A 741 -14.90 55.85 -36.21
C ARG A 741 -15.51 54.62 -35.54
N LYS A 742 -16.82 54.41 -35.72
CA LYS A 742 -17.52 53.23 -35.23
C LYS A 742 -18.50 52.71 -36.28
N ILE A 743 -18.46 51.40 -36.55
CA ILE A 743 -19.38 50.72 -37.46
C ILE A 743 -20.06 49.57 -36.71
N GLU A 744 -21.39 49.54 -36.73
CA GLU A 744 -22.21 48.44 -36.23
C GLU A 744 -22.86 47.73 -37.43
N PHE A 745 -22.55 46.45 -37.60
CA PHE A 745 -22.96 45.66 -38.74
C PHE A 745 -23.64 44.36 -38.30
N ARG A 746 -24.80 44.04 -38.88
CA ARG A 746 -25.47 42.74 -38.68
C ARG A 746 -25.31 41.86 -39.92
N PRO A 747 -24.41 40.86 -39.91
CA PRO A 747 -24.10 40.07 -41.10
C PRO A 747 -25.31 39.39 -41.75
N LYS A 748 -26.23 38.80 -40.97
CA LYS A 748 -27.36 38.04 -41.51
C LYS A 748 -28.43 38.90 -42.16
N THR A 749 -28.68 40.11 -41.65
CA THR A 749 -29.69 41.04 -42.19
C THR A 749 -29.09 42.13 -43.08
N ASN A 750 -27.76 42.20 -43.15
CA ASN A 750 -26.99 43.22 -43.84
C ASN A 750 -27.31 44.67 -43.38
N GLU A 751 -27.79 44.83 -42.14
CA GLU A 751 -28.05 46.13 -41.52
C GLU A 751 -26.74 46.81 -41.09
N LEU A 752 -26.67 48.13 -41.28
CA LEU A 752 -25.50 48.94 -40.99
C LEU A 752 -25.89 50.21 -40.23
N ASN A 753 -25.20 50.48 -39.13
CA ASN A 753 -25.25 51.73 -38.38
C ASN A 753 -23.84 52.27 -38.17
N MET A 754 -23.66 53.60 -38.20
CA MET A 754 -22.34 54.24 -38.24
C MET A 754 -22.31 55.50 -37.39
N ASP A 755 -21.18 55.74 -36.72
CA ASP A 755 -20.91 56.96 -35.99
C ASP A 755 -19.51 57.51 -36.35
N GLY A 756 -19.38 58.83 -36.45
CA GLY A 756 -18.17 59.52 -36.89
C GLY A 756 -17.71 59.12 -38.30
N ILE A 757 -18.60 59.24 -39.29
CA ILE A 757 -18.39 58.82 -40.69
C ILE A 757 -17.18 59.56 -41.30
N GLY A 758 -16.24 58.80 -41.87
CA GLY A 758 -15.08 59.33 -42.60
C GLY A 758 -15.34 59.38 -44.11
N SER A 759 -15.73 58.25 -44.71
CA SER A 759 -16.07 58.17 -46.15
C SER A 759 -17.07 57.04 -46.43
N ILE A 760 -17.96 57.25 -47.40
CA ILE A 760 -18.92 56.24 -47.85
C ILE A 760 -18.84 56.17 -49.37
N ASN A 761 -18.50 54.99 -49.90
CA ASN A 761 -18.58 54.70 -51.32
C ASN A 761 -19.70 53.68 -51.58
N LEU A 762 -20.86 54.20 -51.98
CA LEU A 762 -22.04 53.43 -52.36
C LEU A 762 -22.10 53.33 -53.88
N SER A 763 -21.44 52.32 -54.42
CA SER A 763 -21.51 51.96 -55.84
C SER A 763 -22.92 51.49 -56.27
N ASP A 764 -23.83 51.25 -55.31
CA ASP A 764 -25.13 50.59 -55.44
C ASP A 764 -26.34 51.51 -55.13
N LEU A 765 -26.26 52.81 -55.46
CA LEU A 765 -27.49 53.63 -55.45
C LEU A 765 -28.40 53.21 -56.63
N PRO A 766 -29.68 52.85 -56.39
CA PRO A 766 -30.62 52.66 -57.48
C PRO A 766 -30.74 53.99 -58.25
N LYS A 767 -30.54 53.94 -59.57
CA LYS A 767 -30.78 55.10 -60.44
C LYS A 767 -32.24 55.54 -60.24
N PHE A 768 -32.46 56.70 -59.63
CA PHE A 768 -33.77 57.33 -59.61
C PHE A 768 -34.23 57.54 -61.06
N PRO A 769 -35.46 57.16 -61.44
CA PRO A 769 -36.01 57.54 -62.73
C PRO A 769 -36.08 59.08 -62.76
N ARG A 770 -35.39 59.67 -63.75
CA ARG A 770 -35.61 61.09 -64.09
C ARG A 770 -37.08 61.24 -64.50
N ARG A 771 -37.74 62.25 -63.95
CA ARG A 771 -39.12 62.64 -64.26
C ARG A 771 -39.35 62.79 -65.76
#